data_AF-A0A1X4GBE0-F1
#
_entry.id   AF-A0A1X4GBE0-F1
#
_cell.length_a   1.000
_cell.length_b   1.000
_cell.length_c   1.000
_cell.angle_alpha   90.00
_cell.angle_beta   90.00
_cell.angle_gamma   90.00
#
_symmetry.space_group_name_H-M   'P 1'
#
loop_
_entity.id
_entity.type
_entity.pdbx_description
1 polymer ?
#
loop_
_entity_poly.entity_id
_entity_poly.type
_entity_poly.pdbx_seq_one_letter_code
_entity_poly.pdbx_strand_id
1 'polypeptide(L)'
;MNNFELDTYLNRLSQKLSEKLNGDSHKRFPGWLAVDFGTSNSTVTMFDPIEVPIAETLPREQEVRLRQRLGEWLNSPPHLALPDIGVNEWEKFLVNLGRNLEIPPEAIGEIFENDHKDKFLEALRQIELCLGNSERFRRAVSKKLYQIYHEVFRVPTLESQNLIPVVLDFNRRQTEIPSEIEICKIQPLKLQMGRTARDNRKKAIAQGTITAVKDIISRFHHSPKRYFGQNRTFPVVINEGEKNDLENNNIEVHQLIQAAWGHLIELTEDYRQRAGRRFSQGDLLTAVVTYPTVAPPVVRKEIKALVEELGLDDVQTAYDEAVSVAIFFLWREFGGNLNIGIESFKTRCRQEKNNWSQNVLVLDIGGGTTDLALIKLTLEDKTPVFTNNEDRGLGGRYYKLTPKLLGSSGHLQLGGELITLRVFRLLKIALADFLLTAVTDGNITSDKLEDLINSELNERFLQDGKFKSGSLLKCVDKENPEGDVAFKDALDTAEKVLPTRWQQAPQRLQTFYTLWEHAESAKLKLGEKGSEDGLLTFTLNEQEISELLLQSSVKFQLVSADSIYLTINAQQFERCAISSIREAIGIAKGLMESRLNEDQKVDWLILSGKTCNLDLVKTQIYQEFSKSPYFIWNPERITFVLEFTKLATSAGACYAEKLRRLRFDPEASKNLLRKGANQLEIDVKNLFYYLPCNFKRKTQTQELLSIFNAGQELYQLIPWESVAKVRTTWQGIQLTNIIYRQDYQDGELRLWGSFDGKTLMENLRMEEAEFLKKIQVQFEIDQTLQFTVLLCQGSPHYLIDVPGIDINSVIDPHATGSDIFVDGKLKWNIALIGDYENLKDGDIAINVLESATVDQPDAYHLVFAVDNSQNQMLETFHYLQDGTKETGKGLISSPLPPFPHNGQHNFYICQTDSLTKTKKWIRIGSLSKPEISTDYPCQYYVTLDSKGILRMHPGAVPYWTSHSLESLQQPGCVYCTELELQPNEIDRERDPFCGVH
;
A
#
# COMPACT_ATOMS: atom_id res chain seq x y z
N MET A 1 4.05 -23.37 -43.62
CA MET A 1 2.74 -22.82 -44.02
C MET A 1 2.67 -22.80 -45.53
N ASN A 2 1.61 -23.36 -46.11
CA ASN A 2 1.38 -23.36 -47.55
C ASN A 2 0.70 -22.04 -47.99
N ASN A 3 0.81 -21.62 -49.26
CA ASN A 3 0.34 -20.29 -49.72
C ASN A 3 -1.13 -20.00 -49.40
N PHE A 4 -1.97 -21.02 -49.34
CA PHE A 4 -3.38 -20.88 -48.97
C PHE A 4 -3.59 -20.56 -47.47
N GLU A 5 -2.73 -21.08 -46.59
CA GLU A 5 -2.75 -20.76 -45.16
C GLU A 5 -2.22 -19.36 -44.88
N LEU A 6 -1.23 -18.92 -45.67
CA LEU A 6 -0.68 -17.57 -45.59
C LEU A 6 -1.71 -16.52 -46.04
N ASP A 7 -2.42 -16.77 -47.14
CA ASP A 7 -3.49 -15.89 -47.62
C ASP A 7 -4.70 -15.86 -46.67
N THR A 8 -5.03 -16.98 -46.04
CA THR A 8 -6.10 -17.03 -45.03
C THR A 8 -5.69 -16.29 -43.75
N TYR A 9 -4.42 -16.39 -43.35
CA TYR A 9 -3.87 -15.66 -42.22
C TYR A 9 -3.79 -14.15 -42.49
N LEU A 10 -3.30 -13.75 -43.67
CA LEU A 10 -3.21 -12.36 -44.10
C LEU A 10 -4.59 -11.72 -44.30
N ASN A 11 -5.58 -12.47 -44.83
CA ASN A 11 -6.96 -11.98 -44.91
C ASN A 11 -7.60 -11.83 -43.53
N ARG A 12 -7.35 -12.73 -42.57
CA ARG A 12 -7.81 -12.55 -41.18
C ARG A 12 -7.12 -11.37 -40.49
N LEU A 13 -5.84 -11.12 -40.78
CA LEU A 13 -5.11 -9.97 -40.24
C LEU A 13 -5.62 -8.66 -40.86
N SER A 14 -5.85 -8.64 -42.17
CA SER A 14 -6.42 -7.52 -42.91
C SER A 14 -7.85 -7.23 -42.48
N GLN A 15 -8.65 -8.27 -42.21
CA GLN A 15 -10.01 -8.13 -41.69
C GLN A 15 -10.01 -7.65 -40.23
N LYS A 16 -9.11 -8.15 -39.37
CA LYS A 16 -8.92 -7.61 -38.01
C LYS A 16 -8.40 -6.16 -38.01
N LEU A 17 -7.54 -5.79 -38.95
CA LEU A 17 -7.06 -4.42 -39.14
C LEU A 17 -8.16 -3.52 -39.69
N SER A 18 -8.96 -4.01 -40.64
CA SER A 18 -10.13 -3.32 -41.21
C SER A 18 -11.22 -3.12 -40.15
N GLU A 19 -11.50 -4.10 -39.30
CA GLU A 19 -12.42 -3.97 -38.15
C GLU A 19 -11.86 -3.00 -37.09
N LYS A 20 -10.54 -2.95 -36.89
CA LYS A 20 -9.88 -1.93 -36.04
C LYS A 20 -9.86 -0.53 -36.65
N LEU A 21 -9.91 -0.40 -37.98
CA LEU A 21 -9.85 0.87 -38.71
C LEU A 21 -11.24 1.40 -39.10
N ASN A 22 -12.27 0.54 -39.14
CA ASN A 22 -13.66 0.89 -39.47
C ASN A 22 -14.62 0.90 -38.28
N GLY A 23 -14.15 0.61 -37.05
CA GLY A 23 -14.88 1.03 -35.86
C GLY A 23 -14.84 2.55 -35.78
N ASP A 24 -15.98 3.20 -35.52
CA ASP A 24 -16.01 4.60 -35.10
C ASP A 24 -14.83 4.83 -34.15
N SER A 25 -13.98 5.82 -34.42
CA SER A 25 -12.82 6.07 -33.57
C SER A 25 -13.35 6.46 -32.19
N HIS A 26 -13.51 5.47 -31.31
CA HIS A 26 -13.94 5.65 -29.95
C HIS A 26 -12.94 6.61 -29.32
N LYS A 27 -13.39 7.84 -29.12
CA LYS A 27 -12.53 8.90 -28.61
C LYS A 27 -12.08 8.44 -27.23
N ARG A 28 -10.78 8.33 -26.99
CA ARG A 28 -10.25 7.95 -25.68
C ARG A 28 -10.47 9.10 -24.69
N PHE A 29 -11.02 8.81 -23.51
CA PHE A 29 -11.02 9.76 -22.41
C PHE A 29 -9.56 10.07 -22.03
N PRO A 30 -9.15 11.35 -21.99
CA PRO A 30 -7.75 11.72 -21.77
C PRO A 30 -7.30 11.58 -20.30
N GLY A 31 -8.23 11.37 -19.37
CA GLY A 31 -7.95 11.14 -17.96
C GLY A 31 -7.99 9.66 -17.55
N TRP A 32 -8.17 9.40 -16.25
CA TRP A 32 -8.24 8.05 -15.68
C TRP A 32 -9.05 8.03 -14.38
N LEU A 33 -9.42 6.84 -13.93
CA LEU A 33 -10.08 6.61 -12.65
C LEU A 33 -9.17 5.81 -11.70
N ALA A 34 -9.31 6.04 -10.40
CA ALA A 34 -8.64 5.28 -9.36
C ALA A 34 -9.70 4.68 -8.44
N VAL A 35 -9.64 3.37 -8.20
CA VAL A 35 -10.64 2.62 -7.44
C VAL A 35 -10.00 2.07 -6.17
N ASP A 36 -10.66 2.34 -5.05
CA ASP A 36 -10.38 1.68 -3.77
C ASP A 36 -11.55 0.77 -3.40
N PHE A 37 -11.35 -0.54 -3.59
CA PHE A 37 -12.25 -1.56 -3.07
C PHE A 37 -11.98 -1.80 -1.59
N GLY A 38 -12.91 -1.41 -0.72
CA GLY A 38 -12.83 -1.77 0.69
C GLY A 38 -13.62 -3.03 1.05
N THR A 39 -13.36 -3.54 2.25
CA THR A 39 -14.12 -4.67 2.80
C THR A 39 -15.55 -4.27 3.14
N SER A 40 -15.79 -3.02 3.56
CA SER A 40 -17.14 -2.57 3.95
C SER A 40 -17.67 -1.43 3.07
N ASN A 41 -16.79 -0.56 2.55
CA ASN A 41 -17.17 0.54 1.64
C ASN A 41 -16.14 0.66 0.51
N SER A 42 -16.55 1.16 -0.65
CA SER A 42 -15.67 1.44 -1.79
C SER A 42 -15.74 2.92 -2.21
N THR A 43 -14.65 3.44 -2.80
CA THR A 43 -14.60 4.81 -3.35
C THR A 43 -13.92 4.83 -4.72
N VAL A 44 -14.25 5.87 -5.51
CA VAL A 44 -13.62 6.13 -6.81
C VAL A 44 -13.24 7.61 -6.90
N THR A 45 -12.02 7.89 -7.35
CA THR A 45 -11.56 9.25 -7.67
C THR A 45 -11.11 9.29 -9.13
N MET A 46 -11.60 10.28 -9.89
CA MET A 46 -11.27 10.45 -11.29
C MET A 46 -10.34 11.66 -11.49
N PHE A 47 -9.40 11.56 -12.42
CA PHE A 47 -8.67 12.70 -12.96
C PHE A 47 -9.29 13.10 -14.30
N ASP A 48 -9.70 14.36 -14.46
CA ASP A 48 -10.18 14.92 -15.73
C ASP A 48 -9.32 16.14 -16.12
N PRO A 49 -8.62 16.13 -17.26
CA PRO A 49 -7.72 17.22 -17.64
C PRO A 49 -8.43 18.53 -18.02
N ILE A 50 -9.76 18.60 -18.09
CA ILE A 50 -10.45 19.88 -18.28
C ILE A 50 -10.01 20.88 -17.20
N GLU A 51 -9.50 22.01 -17.67
CA GLU A 51 -8.94 23.08 -16.87
C GLU A 51 -10.00 23.62 -15.88
N VAL A 52 -9.72 23.47 -14.58
CA VAL A 52 -10.42 24.21 -13.54
C VAL A 52 -9.78 25.60 -13.46
N PRO A 53 -10.57 26.70 -13.45
CA PRO A 53 -10.02 28.05 -13.37
C PRO A 53 -9.03 28.18 -12.22
N ILE A 54 -7.82 28.67 -12.51
CA ILE A 54 -6.83 28.97 -11.47
C ILE A 54 -7.44 30.01 -10.55
N ALA A 55 -7.56 29.68 -9.26
CA ALA A 55 -8.06 30.64 -8.29
C ALA A 55 -7.06 31.80 -8.13
N GLU A 56 -7.55 33.04 -8.23
CA GLU A 56 -6.72 34.25 -8.09
C GLU A 56 -6.19 34.45 -6.64
N THR A 57 -6.81 33.81 -5.65
CA THR A 57 -6.49 33.96 -4.22
C THR A 57 -6.19 32.61 -3.53
N LEU A 58 -7.23 31.87 -3.14
CA LEU A 58 -7.16 30.55 -2.52
C LEU A 58 -7.93 29.55 -3.37
N PRO A 59 -7.50 28.28 -3.43
CA PRO A 59 -8.33 27.20 -3.96
C PRO A 59 -9.73 27.24 -3.34
N ARG A 60 -10.77 26.99 -4.14
CA ARG A 60 -12.17 27.14 -3.73
C ARG A 60 -12.49 26.37 -2.45
N GLU A 61 -11.96 25.16 -2.31
CA GLU A 61 -12.15 24.30 -1.14
C GLU A 61 -11.61 24.94 0.14
N GLN A 62 -10.45 25.59 0.05
CA GLN A 62 -9.83 26.33 1.16
C GLN A 62 -10.58 27.63 1.44
N GLU A 63 -11.01 28.36 0.41
CA GLU A 63 -11.81 29.57 0.57
C GLU A 63 -13.13 29.28 1.30
N VAL A 64 -13.85 28.22 0.89
CA VAL A 64 -15.11 27.78 1.51
C VAL A 64 -14.89 27.43 2.99
N ARG A 65 -13.82 26.67 3.32
CA ARG A 65 -13.52 26.36 4.72
C ARG A 65 -13.15 27.62 5.51
N LEU A 66 -12.38 28.54 4.92
CA LEU A 66 -11.98 29.77 5.60
C LEU A 66 -13.19 30.64 5.94
N ARG A 67 -14.10 30.79 4.97
CA ARG A 67 -15.39 31.46 5.15
C ARG A 67 -16.18 30.84 6.30
N GLN A 68 -16.40 29.52 6.24
CA GLN A 68 -17.14 28.81 7.28
C GLN A 68 -16.55 29.05 8.67
N ARG A 69 -15.23 28.86 8.84
CA ARG A 69 -14.58 28.95 10.15
C ARG A 69 -14.50 30.37 10.70
N LEU A 70 -14.35 31.38 9.84
CA LEU A 70 -14.42 32.77 10.26
C LEU A 70 -15.85 33.18 10.62
N GLY A 71 -16.85 32.77 9.85
CA GLY A 71 -18.26 32.98 10.17
C GLY A 71 -18.63 32.37 11.52
N GLU A 72 -18.31 31.08 11.73
CA GLU A 72 -18.52 30.38 13.00
C GLU A 72 -17.83 31.08 14.17
N TRP A 73 -16.57 31.52 14.00
CA TRP A 73 -15.83 32.19 15.06
C TRP A 73 -16.40 33.57 15.41
N LEU A 74 -16.77 34.38 14.42
CA LEU A 74 -17.31 35.72 14.64
C LEU A 74 -18.75 35.68 15.19
N ASN A 75 -19.52 34.63 14.86
CA ASN A 75 -20.85 34.37 15.42
C ASN A 75 -20.82 33.67 16.79
N SER A 76 -19.65 33.29 17.29
CA SER A 76 -19.53 32.59 18.58
C SER A 76 -19.75 33.54 19.76
N PRO A 77 -20.42 33.08 20.84
CA PRO A 77 -20.47 33.80 22.11
C PRO A 77 -19.06 34.16 22.62
N PRO A 78 -18.86 35.31 23.31
CA PRO A 78 -17.54 35.78 23.73
C PRO A 78 -16.70 34.74 24.50
N HIS A 79 -17.35 34.00 25.42
CA HIS A 79 -16.70 32.98 26.24
C HIS A 79 -16.23 31.73 25.45
N LEU A 80 -16.79 31.50 24.26
CA LEU A 80 -16.35 30.46 23.33
C LEU A 80 -15.37 31.00 22.29
N ALA A 81 -15.58 32.24 21.83
CA ALA A 81 -14.75 32.88 20.81
C ALA A 81 -13.32 33.13 21.30
N LEU A 82 -13.18 33.70 22.51
CA LEU A 82 -11.91 33.99 23.18
C LEU A 82 -12.07 33.83 24.71
N PRO A 83 -11.94 32.61 25.27
CA PRO A 83 -12.22 32.33 26.68
C PRO A 83 -11.40 33.17 27.68
N ASP A 84 -10.17 33.53 27.29
CA ASP A 84 -9.20 34.25 28.14
C ASP A 84 -9.33 35.78 28.05
N ILE A 85 -10.35 36.30 27.36
CA ILE A 85 -10.54 37.73 27.07
C ILE A 85 -11.86 38.23 27.68
N GLY A 86 -11.86 39.45 28.19
CA GLY A 86 -13.08 40.07 28.74
C GLY A 86 -14.12 40.34 27.66
N VAL A 87 -15.39 40.08 27.96
CA VAL A 87 -16.54 40.23 27.04
C VAL A 87 -16.53 41.58 26.31
N ASN A 88 -16.27 42.68 27.04
CA ASN A 88 -16.23 44.03 26.50
C ASN A 88 -15.15 44.24 25.42
N GLU A 89 -14.02 43.53 25.49
CA GLU A 89 -12.96 43.66 24.47
C GLU A 89 -13.37 42.98 23.16
N TRP A 90 -14.03 41.82 23.25
CA TRP A 90 -14.57 41.10 22.09
C TRP A 90 -15.71 41.89 21.42
N GLU A 91 -16.66 42.40 22.20
CA GLU A 91 -17.76 43.22 21.67
C GLU A 91 -17.23 44.51 21.03
N LYS A 92 -16.24 45.17 21.65
CA LYS A 92 -15.59 46.35 21.07
C LYS A 92 -14.89 46.04 19.75
N PHE A 93 -14.27 44.86 19.63
CA PHE A 93 -13.68 44.41 18.38
C PHE A 93 -14.75 44.24 17.28
N LEU A 94 -15.86 43.56 17.57
CA LEU A 94 -16.96 43.40 16.63
C LEU A 94 -17.60 44.74 16.24
N VAL A 95 -17.79 45.66 17.20
CA VAL A 95 -18.31 47.01 16.91
C VAL A 95 -17.38 47.80 15.99
N ASN A 96 -16.07 47.75 16.23
CA ASN A 96 -15.10 48.41 15.36
C ASN A 96 -15.10 47.82 13.95
N LEU A 97 -15.19 46.49 13.85
CA LEU A 97 -15.21 45.79 12.58
C LEU A 97 -16.48 46.10 11.78
N GLY A 98 -17.65 46.07 12.44
CA GLY A 98 -18.93 46.44 11.83
C GLY A 98 -18.95 47.88 11.35
N ARG A 99 -18.40 48.80 12.14
CA ARG A 99 -18.25 50.22 11.72
C ARG A 99 -17.39 50.36 10.47
N ASN A 100 -16.27 49.64 10.37
CA ASN A 100 -15.36 49.74 9.22
C ASN A 100 -15.93 49.05 7.97
N LEU A 101 -16.78 48.04 8.14
CA LEU A 101 -17.45 47.32 7.05
C LEU A 101 -18.85 47.87 6.72
N GLU A 102 -19.28 48.94 7.40
CA GLU A 102 -20.59 49.58 7.26
C GLU A 102 -21.79 48.63 7.46
N ILE A 103 -21.68 47.70 8.42
CA ILE A 103 -22.72 46.71 8.76
C ILE A 103 -22.90 46.58 10.28
N PRO A 104 -24.08 46.13 10.76
CA PRO A 104 -24.29 45.90 12.19
C PRO A 104 -23.40 44.76 12.70
N PRO A 105 -22.92 44.81 13.97
CA PRO A 105 -22.02 43.80 14.53
C PRO A 105 -22.58 42.38 14.48
N GLU A 106 -23.90 42.21 14.59
CA GLU A 106 -24.55 40.90 14.55
C GLU A 106 -24.51 40.25 13.15
N ALA A 107 -24.39 41.06 12.08
CA ALA A 107 -24.39 40.58 10.69
C ALA A 107 -22.99 40.35 10.12
N ILE A 108 -21.93 40.52 10.92
CA ILE A 108 -20.54 40.36 10.47
C ILE A 108 -20.27 38.93 9.97
N GLY A 109 -20.77 37.92 10.68
CA GLY A 109 -20.59 36.52 10.27
C GLY A 109 -21.25 36.20 8.93
N GLU A 110 -22.36 36.87 8.60
CA GLU A 110 -23.11 36.68 7.35
C GLU A 110 -22.32 37.10 6.10
N ILE A 111 -21.30 37.98 6.24
CA ILE A 111 -20.38 38.29 5.13
C ILE A 111 -19.71 37.02 4.61
N PHE A 112 -19.39 36.11 5.52
CA PHE A 112 -18.69 34.88 5.19
C PHE A 112 -19.62 33.79 4.64
N GLU A 113 -20.94 33.92 4.81
CA GLU A 113 -21.93 32.99 4.27
C GLU A 113 -22.23 33.22 2.79
N ASN A 114 -21.96 34.43 2.27
CA ASN A 114 -22.25 34.83 0.89
C ASN A 114 -21.00 34.79 0.00
N ASP A 115 -21.16 34.47 -1.29
CA ASP A 115 -20.05 34.30 -2.26
C ASP A 115 -19.49 35.63 -2.84
N HIS A 116 -19.64 36.73 -2.10
CA HIS A 116 -19.14 38.05 -2.51
C HIS A 116 -17.65 38.21 -2.18
N LYS A 117 -16.77 37.96 -3.16
CA LYS A 117 -15.30 37.97 -3.00
C LYS A 117 -14.71 39.27 -2.45
N ASP A 118 -15.09 40.43 -2.97
CA ASP A 118 -14.51 41.71 -2.55
C ASP A 118 -14.81 42.02 -1.07
N LYS A 119 -16.06 41.78 -0.66
CA LYS A 119 -16.48 41.95 0.74
C LYS A 119 -15.75 40.99 1.68
N PHE A 120 -15.52 39.76 1.24
CA PHE A 120 -14.78 38.76 1.99
C PHE A 120 -13.32 39.17 2.22
N LEU A 121 -12.62 39.61 1.18
CA LEU A 121 -11.22 40.04 1.29
C LEU A 121 -11.08 41.32 2.15
N GLU A 122 -12.01 42.26 2.01
CA GLU A 122 -12.01 43.46 2.86
C GLU A 122 -12.34 43.11 4.32
N ALA A 123 -13.27 42.18 4.58
CA ALA A 123 -13.55 41.69 5.93
C ALA A 123 -12.32 41.04 6.58
N LEU A 124 -11.60 40.18 5.84
CA LEU A 124 -10.33 39.60 6.29
C LEU A 124 -9.31 40.68 6.66
N ARG A 125 -9.13 41.68 5.80
CA ARG A 125 -8.23 42.80 6.05
C ARG A 125 -8.64 43.58 7.31
N GLN A 126 -9.94 43.84 7.49
CA GLN A 126 -10.43 44.58 8.66
C GLN A 126 -10.26 43.79 9.96
N ILE A 127 -10.37 42.46 9.96
CA ILE A 127 -10.06 41.61 11.11
C ILE A 127 -8.62 41.88 11.59
N GLU A 128 -7.66 41.91 10.67
CA GLU A 128 -6.25 42.12 10.99
C GLU A 128 -5.95 43.56 11.44
N LEU A 129 -6.65 44.56 10.87
CA LEU A 129 -6.48 45.97 11.24
C LEU A 129 -7.16 46.34 12.57
N CYS A 130 -8.27 45.68 12.93
CA CYS A 130 -9.09 46.03 14.10
C CYS A 130 -8.58 45.43 15.43
N LEU A 131 -7.43 44.75 15.45
CA LEU A 131 -6.88 44.09 16.65
C LEU A 131 -6.55 45.05 17.80
N GLY A 132 -6.47 46.35 17.54
CA GLY A 132 -6.25 47.39 18.54
C GLY A 132 -4.89 47.33 19.26
N ASN A 133 -4.76 48.07 20.37
CA ASN A 133 -3.49 48.25 21.07
C ASN A 133 -3.26 47.25 22.22
N SER A 134 -4.30 46.53 22.68
CA SER A 134 -4.17 45.53 23.76
C SER A 134 -3.32 44.34 23.29
N GLU A 135 -2.16 44.15 23.92
CA GLU A 135 -1.26 43.05 23.56
C GLU A 135 -1.86 41.67 23.88
N ARG A 136 -2.59 41.57 24.99
CA ARG A 136 -3.28 40.33 25.40
C ARG A 136 -4.36 39.95 24.38
N PHE A 137 -5.21 40.89 23.98
CA PHE A 137 -6.23 40.68 22.96
C PHE A 137 -5.62 40.25 21.63
N ARG A 138 -4.60 41.00 21.17
CA ARG A 138 -3.90 40.71 19.92
C ARG A 138 -3.31 39.30 19.91
N ARG A 139 -2.62 38.89 20.98
CA ARG A 139 -2.07 37.53 21.09
C ARG A 139 -3.16 36.46 21.05
N ALA A 140 -4.28 36.67 21.74
CA ALA A 140 -5.39 35.72 21.77
C ALA A 140 -6.06 35.58 20.38
N VAL A 141 -6.34 36.70 19.72
CA VAL A 141 -6.89 36.70 18.35
C VAL A 141 -5.90 36.11 17.36
N SER A 142 -4.63 36.51 17.38
CA SER A 142 -3.61 35.94 16.50
C SER A 142 -3.52 34.42 16.68
N LYS A 143 -3.51 33.91 17.91
CA LYS A 143 -3.51 32.46 18.18
C LYS A 143 -4.72 31.78 17.55
N LYS A 144 -5.90 32.37 17.66
CA LYS A 144 -7.14 31.83 17.08
C LYS A 144 -7.17 31.89 15.56
N LEU A 145 -6.73 33.00 14.96
CA LEU A 145 -6.57 33.13 13.51
C LEU A 145 -5.55 32.15 12.96
N TYR A 146 -4.40 31.96 13.62
CA TYR A 146 -3.44 30.94 13.25
C TYR A 146 -4.06 29.54 13.28
N GLN A 147 -4.88 29.21 14.28
CA GLN A 147 -5.61 27.93 14.31
C GLN A 147 -6.57 27.79 13.12
N ILE A 148 -7.33 28.84 12.79
CA ILE A 148 -8.25 28.84 11.64
C ILE A 148 -7.49 28.67 10.33
N TYR A 149 -6.45 29.47 10.09
CA TYR A 149 -5.63 29.36 8.88
C TYR A 149 -4.94 28.01 8.79
N HIS A 150 -4.45 27.47 9.90
CA HIS A 150 -3.83 26.17 9.94
C HIS A 150 -4.79 25.03 9.56
N GLU A 151 -6.05 25.11 9.99
CA GLU A 151 -7.11 24.19 9.58
C GLU A 151 -7.40 24.32 8.07
N VAL A 152 -7.53 25.56 7.59
CA VAL A 152 -7.85 25.88 6.19
C VAL A 152 -6.78 25.39 5.23
N PHE A 153 -5.51 25.66 5.50
CA PHE A 153 -4.41 25.26 4.62
C PHE A 153 -4.21 23.73 4.57
N ARG A 154 -4.80 22.99 5.51
CA ARG A 154 -4.85 21.52 5.51
C ARG A 154 -6.06 20.95 4.78
N VAL A 155 -6.97 21.77 4.26
CA VAL A 155 -8.05 21.28 3.40
C VAL A 155 -7.44 20.83 2.06
N PRO A 156 -7.62 19.55 1.66
CA PRO A 156 -7.14 19.07 0.37
C PRO A 156 -7.89 19.74 -0.79
N THR A 157 -7.15 20.15 -1.81
CA THR A 157 -7.63 20.98 -2.93
C THR A 157 -7.89 20.14 -4.19
N LEU A 158 -8.72 19.10 -4.04
CA LEU A 158 -8.88 18.03 -5.03
C LEU A 158 -9.33 18.57 -6.39
N GLU A 159 -10.37 19.41 -6.41
CA GLU A 159 -10.92 19.94 -7.65
C GLU A 159 -9.94 20.90 -8.32
N SER A 160 -9.22 21.73 -7.55
CA SER A 160 -8.15 22.60 -8.10
C SER A 160 -7.03 21.80 -8.78
N GLN A 161 -6.90 20.52 -8.42
CA GLN A 161 -5.94 19.59 -8.97
C GLN A 161 -6.56 18.65 -10.01
N ASN A 162 -7.78 18.94 -10.48
CA ASN A 162 -8.51 18.11 -11.44
C ASN A 162 -8.80 16.69 -10.93
N LEU A 163 -8.79 16.49 -9.61
CA LEU A 163 -9.17 15.24 -8.96
C LEU A 163 -10.63 15.37 -8.50
N ILE A 164 -11.48 14.46 -8.95
CA ILE A 164 -12.93 14.52 -8.79
C ILE A 164 -13.37 13.26 -8.05
N PRO A 165 -13.74 13.36 -6.76
CA PRO A 165 -14.41 12.29 -6.06
C PRO A 165 -15.73 11.95 -6.75
N VAL A 166 -15.91 10.70 -7.16
CA VAL A 166 -17.09 10.27 -7.90
C VAL A 166 -18.26 10.11 -6.92
N VAL A 167 -19.42 10.66 -7.27
CA VAL A 167 -20.65 10.44 -6.49
C VAL A 167 -21.27 9.10 -6.92
N LEU A 168 -20.95 8.04 -6.16
CA LEU A 168 -21.34 6.67 -6.43
C LEU A 168 -22.80 6.36 -6.04
N ASP A 169 -23.38 7.07 -5.06
CA ASP A 169 -24.82 7.04 -4.78
C ASP A 169 -25.42 8.42 -5.07
N PHE A 170 -25.94 8.58 -6.28
CA PHE A 170 -26.50 9.85 -6.75
C PHE A 170 -27.72 10.31 -5.95
N ASN A 171 -28.56 9.36 -5.51
CA ASN A 171 -29.77 9.65 -4.75
C ASN A 171 -29.45 10.26 -3.38
N ARG A 172 -28.35 9.80 -2.77
CA ARG A 172 -27.89 10.26 -1.45
C ARG A 172 -26.73 11.26 -1.51
N ARG A 173 -26.24 11.55 -2.72
CA ARG A 173 -25.06 12.40 -2.99
C ARG A 173 -23.81 11.95 -2.21
N GLN A 174 -23.60 10.63 -2.11
CA GLN A 174 -22.45 10.06 -1.39
C GLN A 174 -21.34 9.66 -2.36
N THR A 175 -20.09 9.96 -1.98
CA THR A 175 -18.86 9.59 -2.70
C THR A 175 -18.32 8.21 -2.30
N GLU A 176 -18.92 7.61 -1.27
CA GLU A 176 -18.68 6.25 -0.84
C GLU A 176 -19.96 5.42 -0.95
N ILE A 177 -19.83 4.13 -1.24
CA ILE A 177 -20.92 3.17 -1.20
C ILE A 177 -20.54 1.93 -0.38
N PRO A 178 -21.49 1.26 0.29
CA PRO A 178 -21.27 -0.06 0.85
C PRO A 178 -20.76 -1.03 -0.21
N SER A 179 -19.86 -1.94 0.19
CA SER A 179 -19.32 -2.96 -0.71
C SER A 179 -20.27 -4.17 -0.90
N GLU A 180 -21.46 -4.14 -0.29
CA GLU A 180 -22.48 -5.18 -0.44
C GLU A 180 -22.88 -5.34 -1.92
N ILE A 181 -22.97 -6.60 -2.36
CA ILE A 181 -23.26 -7.02 -3.72
C ILE A 181 -24.59 -7.77 -3.76
N GLU A 182 -25.34 -7.52 -4.82
CA GLU A 182 -26.47 -8.36 -5.25
C GLU A 182 -26.28 -8.77 -6.71
N ILE A 183 -26.29 -10.08 -6.97
CA ILE A 183 -26.27 -10.61 -8.33
C ILE A 183 -27.67 -10.44 -8.94
N CYS A 184 -27.74 -9.78 -10.09
CA CYS A 184 -28.97 -9.49 -10.81
C CYS A 184 -29.20 -10.45 -11.97
N LYS A 185 -28.13 -10.88 -12.65
CA LYS A 185 -28.18 -11.78 -13.83
C LYS A 185 -26.90 -12.60 -13.93
N ILE A 186 -26.96 -13.84 -14.42
CA ILE A 186 -25.77 -14.72 -14.55
C ILE A 186 -25.12 -14.63 -15.93
N GLN A 187 -25.91 -14.46 -17.01
CA GLN A 187 -25.36 -14.47 -18.37
C GLN A 187 -25.91 -13.33 -19.26
N PRO A 188 -25.10 -12.31 -19.60
CA PRO A 188 -23.80 -11.99 -18.97
C PRO A 188 -23.98 -11.68 -17.48
N LEU A 189 -22.94 -11.92 -16.68
CA LEU A 189 -22.97 -11.67 -15.24
C LEU A 189 -23.17 -10.17 -15.00
N LYS A 190 -24.25 -9.81 -14.31
CA LYS A 190 -24.55 -8.44 -13.90
C LYS A 190 -24.88 -8.42 -12.42
N LEU A 191 -24.35 -7.42 -11.73
CA LEU A 191 -24.59 -7.20 -10.33
C LEU A 191 -24.80 -5.72 -10.04
N GLN A 192 -25.32 -5.43 -8.86
CA GLN A 192 -25.39 -4.09 -8.31
C GLN A 192 -24.72 -4.02 -6.94
N MET A 193 -24.22 -2.85 -6.58
CA MET A 193 -23.55 -2.61 -5.29
C MET A 193 -24.25 -1.55 -4.44
N GLY A 194 -23.86 -1.48 -3.17
CA GLY A 194 -24.21 -0.36 -2.29
C GLY A 194 -25.45 -0.59 -1.43
N ARG A 195 -26.05 0.51 -0.96
CA ARG A 195 -27.22 0.46 -0.06
C ARG A 195 -28.42 -0.26 -0.67
N THR A 196 -28.60 -0.17 -1.99
CA THR A 196 -29.71 -0.86 -2.68
C THR A 196 -29.59 -2.38 -2.52
N ALA A 197 -28.40 -2.95 -2.75
CA ALA A 197 -28.15 -4.37 -2.54
C ALA A 197 -28.39 -4.78 -1.07
N ARG A 198 -27.94 -3.97 -0.13
CA ARG A 198 -28.21 -4.16 1.31
C ARG A 198 -29.69 -4.17 1.66
N ASP A 199 -30.43 -3.17 1.19
CA ASP A 199 -31.85 -3.03 1.46
C ASP A 199 -32.66 -4.17 0.84
N ASN A 200 -32.26 -4.62 -0.36
CA ASN A 200 -32.86 -5.78 -1.03
C ASN A 200 -32.58 -7.09 -0.29
N ARG A 201 -31.35 -7.28 0.22
CA ARG A 201 -31.01 -8.43 1.07
C ARG A 201 -31.91 -8.48 2.30
N LYS A 202 -32.08 -7.35 3.00
CA LYS A 202 -32.97 -7.28 4.17
C LYS A 202 -34.41 -7.65 3.83
N LYS A 203 -34.94 -7.12 2.73
CA LYS A 203 -36.30 -7.43 2.26
C LYS A 203 -36.44 -8.92 1.91
N ALA A 204 -35.46 -9.48 1.21
CA ALA A 204 -35.47 -10.88 0.83
C ALA A 204 -35.43 -11.80 2.06
N ILE A 205 -34.58 -11.47 3.04
CA ILE A 205 -34.51 -12.19 4.32
C ILE A 205 -35.86 -12.14 5.05
N ALA A 206 -36.48 -10.97 5.16
CA ALA A 206 -37.77 -10.79 5.85
C ALA A 206 -38.94 -11.55 5.20
N GLN A 207 -38.84 -11.88 3.90
CA GLN A 207 -39.85 -12.62 3.14
C GLN A 207 -39.59 -14.14 3.07
N GLY A 208 -38.47 -14.62 3.64
CA GLY A 208 -37.89 -15.93 3.32
C GLY A 208 -38.63 -17.18 3.83
N THR A 209 -38.76 -18.19 2.95
CA THR A 209 -38.96 -19.61 3.30
C THR A 209 -37.61 -20.36 3.19
N ILE A 210 -37.46 -21.57 3.77
CA ILE A 210 -36.17 -22.31 3.81
C ILE A 210 -35.50 -22.42 2.42
N THR A 211 -36.28 -22.66 1.36
CA THR A 211 -35.78 -22.72 -0.02
C THR A 211 -35.23 -21.37 -0.48
N ALA A 212 -35.95 -20.27 -0.20
CA ALA A 212 -35.53 -18.92 -0.55
C ALA A 212 -34.27 -18.44 0.18
N VAL A 213 -33.96 -18.97 1.38
CA VAL A 213 -32.76 -18.53 2.11
C VAL A 213 -31.47 -19.04 1.46
N LYS A 214 -31.48 -20.22 0.85
CA LYS A 214 -30.34 -20.68 0.04
C LYS A 214 -30.12 -19.77 -1.16
N ASP A 215 -31.20 -19.33 -1.80
CA ASP A 215 -31.14 -18.39 -2.92
C ASP A 215 -30.55 -17.04 -2.47
N ILE A 216 -30.94 -16.54 -1.29
CA ILE A 216 -30.39 -15.31 -0.70
C ILE A 216 -28.88 -15.43 -0.48
N ILE A 217 -28.40 -16.51 0.13
CA ILE A 217 -26.96 -16.72 0.40
C ILE A 217 -26.16 -16.77 -0.91
N SER A 218 -26.76 -17.30 -1.98
CA SER A 218 -26.12 -17.39 -3.29
C SER A 218 -26.15 -16.09 -4.10
N ARG A 219 -27.11 -15.20 -3.82
CA ARG A 219 -27.35 -13.96 -4.58
C ARG A 219 -26.67 -12.75 -3.95
N PHE A 220 -26.59 -12.71 -2.61
CA PHE A 220 -26.09 -11.54 -1.87
C PHE A 220 -24.76 -11.83 -1.19
N HIS A 221 -23.79 -10.97 -1.41
CA HIS A 221 -22.45 -11.09 -0.82
C HIS A 221 -22.04 -9.79 -0.13
N HIS A 222 -21.26 -9.90 0.94
CA HIS A 222 -20.89 -8.74 1.75
C HIS A 222 -19.85 -7.82 1.09
N SER A 223 -18.83 -8.38 0.43
CA SER A 223 -17.83 -7.60 -0.31
C SER A 223 -17.00 -8.46 -1.25
N PRO A 224 -16.61 -7.93 -2.44
CA PRO A 224 -15.75 -8.65 -3.36
C PRO A 224 -14.31 -8.81 -2.83
N LYS A 225 -13.81 -7.84 -2.05
CA LYS A 225 -12.43 -7.82 -1.52
C LYS A 225 -12.10 -9.06 -0.69
N ARG A 226 -13.10 -9.63 -0.03
CA ARG A 226 -12.97 -10.83 0.80
C ARG A 226 -12.54 -12.05 0.00
N TYR A 227 -12.83 -12.07 -1.30
CA TYR A 227 -12.53 -13.19 -2.18
C TYR A 227 -11.20 -13.07 -2.93
N PHE A 228 -10.41 -12.03 -2.69
CA PHE A 228 -9.10 -11.86 -3.33
C PHE A 228 -8.17 -13.06 -3.06
N GLY A 229 -7.64 -13.65 -4.13
CA GLY A 229 -6.77 -14.83 -4.06
C GLY A 229 -7.49 -16.14 -3.70
N GLN A 230 -8.82 -16.16 -3.69
CA GLN A 230 -9.58 -17.39 -3.48
C GLN A 230 -9.98 -18.02 -4.82
N ASN A 231 -9.61 -19.28 -5.02
CA ASN A 231 -10.14 -20.07 -6.12
C ASN A 231 -11.37 -20.87 -5.64
N ARG A 232 -12.56 -20.30 -5.84
CA ARG A 232 -13.83 -20.91 -5.44
C ARG A 232 -14.90 -20.69 -6.50
N THR A 233 -15.76 -21.68 -6.64
CA THR A 233 -16.98 -21.62 -7.43
C THR A 233 -18.18 -21.81 -6.49
N PHE A 234 -19.29 -21.17 -6.80
CA PHE A 234 -20.52 -21.34 -6.04
C PHE A 234 -21.75 -21.27 -6.95
N PRO A 235 -22.80 -22.04 -6.65
CA PRO A 235 -24.05 -21.99 -7.39
C PRO A 235 -24.79 -20.70 -7.07
N VAL A 236 -25.40 -20.09 -8.08
CA VAL A 236 -26.26 -18.90 -7.95
C VAL A 236 -27.68 -19.25 -8.36
N VAL A 237 -28.66 -18.91 -7.52
CA VAL A 237 -30.08 -19.09 -7.83
C VAL A 237 -30.74 -17.74 -8.05
N ILE A 238 -31.19 -17.48 -9.27
CA ILE A 238 -31.99 -16.30 -9.64
C ILE A 238 -33.32 -16.79 -10.20
N ASN A 239 -34.42 -16.23 -9.69
CA ASN A 239 -35.78 -16.54 -10.15
C ASN A 239 -36.06 -15.84 -11.50
N GLU A 240 -35.34 -16.19 -12.57
CA GLU A 240 -35.69 -15.82 -13.94
C GLU A 240 -36.35 -17.01 -14.64
N GLY A 241 -37.68 -16.97 -14.75
CA GLY A 241 -38.54 -17.46 -15.85
C GLY A 241 -38.45 -18.90 -16.40
N GLU A 242 -37.28 -19.54 -16.50
CA GLU A 242 -37.10 -20.79 -17.25
C GLU A 242 -36.45 -21.86 -16.36
N LYS A 243 -37.29 -22.77 -15.87
CA LYS A 243 -36.96 -23.87 -14.94
C LYS A 243 -35.97 -24.93 -15.48
N ASN A 244 -35.32 -24.72 -16.63
CA ASN A 244 -34.64 -25.80 -17.35
C ASN A 244 -33.09 -25.78 -17.33
N ASP A 245 -32.43 -24.72 -16.83
CA ASP A 245 -30.95 -24.64 -16.83
C ASP A 245 -30.33 -24.59 -15.42
N LEU A 246 -30.88 -25.35 -14.46
CA LEU A 246 -30.36 -25.43 -13.09
C LEU A 246 -28.95 -26.05 -12.98
N GLU A 247 -28.47 -26.77 -14.00
CA GLU A 247 -27.17 -27.47 -13.96
C GLU A 247 -25.96 -26.58 -14.33
N ASN A 248 -26.15 -25.33 -14.80
CA ASN A 248 -25.07 -24.47 -15.31
C ASN A 248 -24.92 -23.08 -14.65
N ASN A 249 -25.53 -22.86 -13.48
CA ASN A 249 -25.53 -21.56 -12.79
C ASN A 249 -24.38 -21.36 -11.79
N ASN A 250 -23.24 -22.02 -11.98
CA ASN A 250 -22.07 -21.79 -11.14
C ASN A 250 -21.31 -20.57 -11.65
N ILE A 251 -20.95 -19.66 -10.75
CA ILE A 251 -20.04 -18.57 -11.06
C ILE A 251 -18.72 -18.75 -10.31
N GLU A 252 -17.65 -18.32 -10.93
CA GLU A 252 -16.34 -18.27 -10.31
C GLU A 252 -16.19 -16.95 -9.54
N VAL A 253 -15.52 -16.99 -8.40
CA VAL A 253 -15.27 -15.80 -7.56
C VAL A 253 -14.69 -14.64 -8.36
N HIS A 254 -13.78 -14.91 -9.30
CA HIS A 254 -13.14 -13.87 -10.10
C HIS A 254 -14.14 -13.16 -11.02
N GLN A 255 -15.17 -13.85 -11.52
CA GLN A 255 -16.24 -13.26 -12.31
C GLN A 255 -17.06 -12.28 -11.45
N LEU A 256 -17.33 -12.64 -10.18
CA LEU A 256 -17.99 -11.75 -9.23
C LEU A 256 -17.17 -10.48 -8.97
N ILE A 257 -15.86 -10.64 -8.75
CA ILE A 257 -14.94 -9.52 -8.53
C ILE A 257 -14.91 -8.61 -9.77
N GLN A 258 -14.75 -9.19 -10.96
CA GLN A 258 -14.74 -8.46 -12.22
C GLN A 258 -16.04 -7.71 -12.47
N ALA A 259 -17.20 -8.33 -12.24
CA ALA A 259 -18.50 -7.67 -12.39
C ALA A 259 -18.68 -6.51 -11.38
N ALA A 260 -18.11 -6.62 -10.18
CA ALA A 260 -18.14 -5.53 -9.20
C ALA A 260 -17.30 -4.33 -9.62
N TRP A 261 -16.13 -4.59 -10.22
CA TRP A 261 -15.32 -3.57 -10.87
C TRP A 261 -16.07 -2.90 -12.02
N GLY A 262 -16.67 -3.69 -12.90
CA GLY A 262 -17.50 -3.21 -14.01
C GLY A 262 -18.59 -2.26 -13.52
N HIS A 263 -19.29 -2.62 -12.44
CA HIS A 263 -20.34 -1.77 -11.89
C HIS A 263 -19.83 -0.42 -11.32
N LEU A 264 -18.65 -0.37 -10.70
CA LEU A 264 -18.06 0.91 -10.27
C LEU A 264 -17.65 1.79 -11.46
N ILE A 265 -17.19 1.19 -12.56
CA ILE A 265 -16.90 1.90 -13.81
C ILE A 265 -18.19 2.46 -14.41
N GLU A 266 -19.26 1.65 -14.45
CA GLU A 266 -20.59 2.09 -14.89
C GLU A 266 -21.11 3.27 -14.05
N LEU A 267 -21.03 3.20 -12.71
CA LEU A 267 -21.43 4.29 -11.82
C LEU A 267 -20.61 5.57 -12.04
N THR A 268 -19.32 5.43 -12.37
CA THR A 268 -18.45 6.56 -12.72
C THR A 268 -18.90 7.23 -14.01
N GLU A 269 -19.29 6.43 -15.01
CA GLU A 269 -19.76 6.96 -16.29
C GLU A 269 -21.16 7.58 -16.19
N ASP A 270 -22.04 6.97 -15.40
CA ASP A 270 -23.32 7.56 -15.00
C ASP A 270 -23.13 8.93 -14.33
N TYR A 271 -22.15 9.04 -13.42
CA TYR A 271 -21.83 10.31 -12.78
C TYR A 271 -21.35 11.36 -13.80
N ARG A 272 -20.45 11.00 -14.73
CA ARG A 272 -19.98 11.91 -15.79
C ARG A 272 -21.10 12.44 -16.66
N GLN A 273 -22.12 11.62 -16.93
CA GLN A 273 -23.26 12.01 -17.77
C GLN A 273 -24.28 12.87 -17.02
N ARG A 274 -24.49 12.61 -15.73
CA ARG A 274 -25.57 13.26 -14.93
C ARG A 274 -25.12 14.47 -14.13
N ALA A 275 -23.82 14.57 -13.84
CA ALA A 275 -23.31 15.69 -13.06
C ALA A 275 -23.47 17.01 -13.84
N GLY A 276 -23.83 18.09 -13.14
CA GLY A 276 -23.95 19.44 -13.72
C GLY A 276 -22.63 20.08 -14.16
N ARG A 277 -21.54 19.31 -14.20
CA ARG A 277 -20.19 19.71 -14.59
C ARG A 277 -19.90 19.17 -15.99
N ARG A 278 -19.11 19.90 -16.77
CA ARG A 278 -18.58 19.42 -18.06
C ARG A 278 -17.37 18.52 -17.83
N PHE A 279 -17.39 17.33 -18.42
CA PHE A 279 -16.28 16.37 -18.43
C PHE A 279 -15.68 16.23 -19.82
N SER A 280 -14.40 15.81 -19.86
CA SER A 280 -13.77 15.41 -21.12
C SER A 280 -14.59 14.31 -21.78
N GLN A 281 -14.64 14.33 -23.11
CA GLN A 281 -15.36 13.34 -23.89
C GLN A 281 -14.51 12.10 -24.12
N GLY A 282 -15.15 10.95 -24.28
CA GLY A 282 -14.52 9.69 -24.63
C GLY A 282 -14.62 8.59 -23.57
N ASP A 283 -14.18 7.40 -23.94
CA ASP A 283 -14.29 6.18 -23.15
C ASP A 283 -13.14 6.04 -22.14
N LEU A 284 -13.47 5.57 -20.93
CA LEU A 284 -12.49 5.30 -19.88
C LEU A 284 -11.68 4.06 -20.24
N LEU A 285 -10.40 4.24 -20.60
CA LEU A 285 -9.47 3.15 -20.97
C LEU A 285 -8.30 3.01 -19.98
N THR A 286 -8.29 3.78 -18.91
CA THR A 286 -7.17 3.81 -17.95
C THR A 286 -7.70 3.78 -16.52
N ALA A 287 -7.20 2.83 -15.73
CA ALA A 287 -7.58 2.64 -14.34
C ALA A 287 -6.36 2.45 -13.43
N VAL A 288 -6.44 3.00 -12.23
CA VAL A 288 -5.49 2.80 -11.14
C VAL A 288 -6.19 1.98 -10.06
N VAL A 289 -5.53 0.90 -9.65
CA VAL A 289 -6.13 -0.15 -8.82
C VAL A 289 -5.33 -0.31 -7.54
N THR A 290 -5.96 -0.01 -6.40
CA THR A 290 -5.34 -0.26 -5.10
C THR A 290 -5.67 -1.66 -4.57
N TYR A 291 -4.81 -2.17 -3.70
CA TYR A 291 -4.92 -3.48 -3.07
C TYR A 291 -4.29 -3.47 -1.67
N PRO A 292 -4.61 -4.45 -0.81
CA PRO A 292 -4.01 -4.54 0.52
C PRO A 292 -2.49 -4.62 0.44
N THR A 293 -1.81 -3.87 1.30
CA THR A 293 -0.34 -3.72 1.36
C THR A 293 0.40 -5.05 1.41
N VAL A 294 -0.20 -6.04 2.09
CA VAL A 294 0.39 -7.36 2.29
C VAL A 294 -0.06 -8.40 1.26
N ALA A 295 -0.86 -8.02 0.26
CA ALA A 295 -1.35 -8.94 -0.76
C ALA A 295 -0.18 -9.57 -1.56
N PRO A 296 -0.19 -10.90 -1.79
CA PRO A 296 0.84 -11.59 -2.54
C PRO A 296 0.77 -11.26 -4.05
N PRO A 297 1.85 -11.47 -4.82
CA PRO A 297 1.92 -11.15 -6.25
C PRO A 297 0.82 -11.81 -7.07
N VAL A 298 0.45 -13.05 -6.72
CA VAL A 298 -0.62 -13.80 -7.40
C VAL A 298 -1.95 -13.02 -7.38
N VAL A 299 -2.30 -12.43 -6.25
CA VAL A 299 -3.52 -11.60 -6.09
C VAL A 299 -3.43 -10.33 -6.93
N ARG A 300 -2.26 -9.66 -6.95
CA ARG A 300 -2.08 -8.41 -7.71
C ARG A 300 -2.19 -8.63 -9.22
N LYS A 301 -1.61 -9.73 -9.71
CA LYS A 301 -1.69 -10.16 -11.12
C LYS A 301 -3.11 -10.54 -11.50
N GLU A 302 -3.79 -11.30 -10.66
CA GLU A 302 -5.19 -11.68 -10.85
C GLU A 302 -6.08 -10.43 -10.95
N ILE A 303 -6.00 -9.51 -9.99
CA ILE A 303 -6.76 -8.26 -10.02
C ILE A 303 -6.47 -7.48 -11.31
N LYS A 304 -5.19 -7.34 -11.69
CA LYS A 304 -4.83 -6.63 -12.93
C LYS A 304 -5.51 -7.24 -14.15
N ALA A 305 -5.41 -8.55 -14.31
CA ALA A 305 -5.98 -9.27 -15.45
C ALA A 305 -7.51 -9.12 -15.51
N LEU A 306 -8.20 -9.26 -14.38
CA LEU A 306 -9.66 -9.12 -14.32
C LEU A 306 -10.14 -7.73 -14.76
N VAL A 307 -9.35 -6.70 -14.50
CA VAL A 307 -9.68 -5.32 -14.84
C VAL A 307 -9.35 -5.01 -16.30
N GLU A 308 -8.25 -5.55 -16.83
CA GLU A 308 -7.91 -5.45 -18.26
C GLU A 308 -9.00 -6.10 -19.14
N GLU A 309 -9.56 -7.23 -18.69
CA GLU A 309 -10.67 -7.94 -19.35
C GLU A 309 -11.99 -7.15 -19.41
N LEU A 310 -12.14 -6.06 -18.63
CA LEU A 310 -13.28 -5.13 -18.73
C LEU A 310 -13.15 -4.13 -19.89
N GLY A 311 -12.11 -4.24 -20.72
CA GLY A 311 -11.85 -3.34 -21.85
C GLY A 311 -11.01 -2.12 -21.50
N LEU A 312 -10.27 -2.17 -20.40
CA LEU A 312 -9.31 -1.13 -20.00
C LEU A 312 -7.91 -1.47 -20.55
N ASP A 313 -7.39 -0.62 -21.44
CA ASP A 313 -6.09 -0.83 -22.09
C ASP A 313 -4.89 -0.62 -21.15
N ASP A 314 -5.05 0.20 -20.10
CA ASP A 314 -3.96 0.70 -19.26
C ASP A 314 -4.34 0.61 -17.77
N VAL A 315 -4.02 -0.52 -17.16
CA VAL A 315 -4.31 -0.82 -15.75
C VAL A 315 -3.03 -0.74 -14.90
N GLN A 316 -3.04 0.17 -13.92
CA GLN A 316 -1.91 0.44 -13.04
C GLN A 316 -2.15 -0.14 -11.64
N THR A 317 -1.32 -1.11 -11.24
CA THR A 317 -1.32 -1.75 -9.89
C THR A 317 -0.04 -1.44 -9.11
N ALA A 318 0.60 -0.30 -9.41
CA ALA A 318 1.81 0.08 -8.69
C ALA A 318 1.51 0.46 -7.23
N TYR A 319 0.37 1.07 -6.94
CA TYR A 319 0.10 1.70 -5.64
C TYR A 319 -0.74 0.80 -4.74
N ASP A 320 -0.21 0.42 -3.57
CA ASP A 320 -0.99 -0.22 -2.51
C ASP A 320 -1.77 0.81 -1.67
N GLU A 321 -2.61 0.33 -0.75
CA GLU A 321 -3.49 1.18 0.07
C GLU A 321 -2.73 2.15 0.97
N ALA A 322 -1.72 1.67 1.72
CA ALA A 322 -0.96 2.51 2.66
C ALA A 322 -0.10 3.57 1.94
N VAL A 323 0.55 3.20 0.84
CA VAL A 323 1.32 4.13 0.00
C VAL A 323 0.40 5.19 -0.61
N SER A 324 -0.78 4.81 -1.08
CA SER A 324 -1.76 5.76 -1.64
C SER A 324 -2.19 6.78 -0.60
N VAL A 325 -2.48 6.35 0.63
CA VAL A 325 -2.78 7.23 1.77
C VAL A 325 -1.62 8.18 2.06
N ALA A 326 -0.37 7.68 2.07
CA ALA A 326 0.81 8.52 2.27
C ALA A 326 0.88 9.65 1.23
N ILE A 327 0.68 9.31 -0.04
CA ILE A 327 0.72 10.26 -1.17
C ILE A 327 -0.39 11.31 -1.05
N PHE A 328 -1.61 10.90 -0.65
CA PHE A 328 -2.71 11.83 -0.44
C PHE A 328 -2.40 12.88 0.63
N PHE A 329 -1.92 12.45 1.80
CA PHE A 329 -1.62 13.40 2.87
C PHE A 329 -0.36 14.22 2.59
N LEU A 330 0.62 13.65 1.89
CA LEU A 330 1.78 14.39 1.42
C LEU A 330 1.35 15.51 0.45
N TRP A 331 0.50 15.16 -0.51
CA TRP A 331 -0.09 16.13 -1.43
C TRP A 331 -0.86 17.22 -0.72
N ARG A 332 -1.70 16.89 0.28
CA ARG A 332 -2.44 17.87 1.07
C ARG A 332 -1.53 18.97 1.64
N GLU A 333 -0.30 18.63 2.03
CA GLU A 333 0.68 19.60 2.54
C GLU A 333 1.24 20.53 1.45
N PHE A 334 1.29 20.10 0.19
CA PHE A 334 1.86 20.87 -0.94
C PHE A 334 0.82 21.47 -1.90
N GLY A 335 -0.38 20.90 -1.96
CA GLY A 335 -1.34 21.03 -3.06
C GLY A 335 -2.13 22.33 -3.11
N GLY A 336 -2.18 23.08 -1.99
CA GLY A 336 -2.83 24.39 -1.93
C GLY A 336 -1.93 25.51 -2.47
N ASN A 337 -0.82 25.76 -1.77
CA ASN A 337 0.19 26.72 -2.19
C ASN A 337 1.58 26.09 -2.03
N LEU A 338 2.25 25.85 -3.14
CA LEU A 338 3.51 25.12 -3.16
C LEU A 338 4.62 25.83 -2.35
N ASN A 339 4.66 27.16 -2.38
CA ASN A 339 5.69 27.94 -1.68
C ASN A 339 5.54 27.78 -0.16
N ILE A 340 4.31 27.87 0.34
CA ILE A 340 4.01 27.69 1.77
C ILE A 340 4.22 26.23 2.17
N GLY A 341 3.77 25.28 1.33
CA GLY A 341 3.87 23.85 1.59
C GLY A 341 5.32 23.38 1.74
N ILE A 342 6.24 23.86 0.90
CA ILE A 342 7.67 23.53 0.98
C ILE A 342 8.28 24.03 2.30
N GLU A 343 8.00 25.27 2.69
CA GLU A 343 8.55 25.80 3.95
C GLU A 343 7.93 25.09 5.16
N SER A 344 6.62 24.84 5.16
CA SER A 344 5.95 24.02 6.17
C SER A 344 6.58 22.62 6.29
N PHE A 345 6.87 21.96 5.18
CA PHE A 345 7.53 20.66 5.16
C PHE A 345 8.91 20.72 5.82
N LYS A 346 9.75 21.70 5.46
CA LYS A 346 11.11 21.86 6.02
C LYS A 346 11.12 22.05 7.53
N THR A 347 10.13 22.75 8.10
CA THR A 347 10.07 22.99 9.57
C THR A 347 9.94 21.71 10.40
N ARG A 348 9.51 20.60 9.79
CA ARG A 348 9.34 19.30 10.45
C ARG A 348 10.47 18.31 10.17
N CYS A 349 11.41 18.68 9.30
CA CYS A 349 12.47 17.80 8.82
C CYS A 349 13.75 17.93 9.63
N ARG A 350 14.54 16.85 9.62
CA ARG A 350 15.97 16.91 9.90
C ARG A 350 16.69 17.43 8.65
N GLN A 351 17.53 18.45 8.82
CA GLN A 351 18.33 18.98 7.73
C GLN A 351 19.75 18.41 7.76
N GLU A 352 20.20 17.89 6.62
CA GLU A 352 21.59 17.51 6.39
C GLU A 352 22.03 18.12 5.05
N LYS A 353 22.96 19.08 5.08
CA LYS A 353 23.37 19.86 3.90
C LYS A 353 22.16 20.49 3.20
N ASN A 354 21.91 20.13 1.94
CA ASN A 354 20.79 20.61 1.11
C ASN A 354 19.58 19.65 1.11
N ASN A 355 19.56 18.68 2.03
CA ASN A 355 18.50 17.69 2.14
C ASN A 355 17.69 17.90 3.41
N TRP A 356 16.38 17.85 3.28
CA TRP A 356 15.43 17.84 4.40
C TRP A 356 14.72 16.50 4.42
N SER A 357 14.89 15.73 5.49
CA SER A 357 14.29 14.40 5.60
C SER A 357 13.39 14.25 6.82
N GLN A 358 12.33 13.46 6.64
CA GLN A 358 11.44 13.05 7.73
C GLN A 358 10.93 11.62 7.49
N ASN A 359 10.70 10.88 8.57
CA ASN A 359 10.14 9.54 8.52
C ASN A 359 8.64 9.62 8.80
N VAL A 360 7.85 8.99 7.93
CA VAL A 360 6.39 9.00 7.97
C VAL A 360 5.90 7.58 8.17
N LEU A 361 5.06 7.38 9.20
CA LEU A 361 4.37 6.11 9.44
C LEU A 361 2.89 6.29 9.09
N VAL A 362 2.39 5.46 8.17
CA VAL A 362 0.97 5.37 7.87
C VAL A 362 0.39 4.15 8.56
N LEU A 363 -0.69 4.35 9.32
CA LEU A 363 -1.53 3.31 9.92
C LEU A 363 -2.96 3.47 9.39
N ASP A 364 -3.34 2.62 8.46
CA ASP A 364 -4.71 2.53 7.94
C ASP A 364 -5.41 1.33 8.57
N ILE A 365 -6.44 1.58 9.39
CA ILE A 365 -7.29 0.53 9.96
C ILE A 365 -8.67 0.61 9.30
N GLY A 366 -8.83 -0.16 8.23
CA GLY A 366 -10.04 -0.26 7.45
C GLY A 366 -11.15 -1.07 8.12
N GLY A 367 -12.16 -1.41 7.33
CA GLY A 367 -13.28 -2.25 7.76
C GLY A 367 -12.85 -3.70 8.03
N GLY A 368 -12.00 -4.29 7.18
CA GLY A 368 -11.51 -5.66 7.36
C GLY A 368 -10.00 -5.83 7.27
N THR A 369 -9.27 -4.84 6.75
CA THR A 369 -7.82 -4.87 6.60
C THR A 369 -7.15 -3.80 7.45
N THR A 370 -5.92 -4.10 7.87
CA THR A 370 -4.99 -3.12 8.43
C THR A 370 -3.80 -3.03 7.49
N ASP A 371 -3.39 -1.81 7.15
CA ASP A 371 -2.42 -1.52 6.11
C ASP A 371 -1.40 -0.49 6.63
N LEU A 372 -0.10 -0.80 6.50
CA LEU A 372 0.98 -0.04 7.13
C LEU A 372 2.13 0.21 6.17
N ALA A 373 2.65 1.44 6.17
CA ALA A 373 3.86 1.79 5.45
C ALA A 373 4.72 2.74 6.29
N LEU A 374 6.02 2.46 6.36
CA LEU A 374 7.03 3.37 6.91
C LEU A 374 7.87 3.91 5.74
N ILE A 375 7.82 5.22 5.54
CA ILE A 375 8.42 5.90 4.38
C ILE A 375 9.35 7.01 4.86
N LYS A 376 10.59 7.04 4.37
CA LYS A 376 11.46 8.20 4.50
C LYS A 376 11.24 9.14 3.33
N LEU A 377 10.82 10.36 3.62
CA LEU A 377 10.69 11.42 2.64
C LEU A 377 11.95 12.29 2.68
N THR A 378 12.59 12.50 1.53
CA THR A 378 13.75 13.39 1.41
C THR A 378 13.50 14.45 0.35
N LEU A 379 13.45 15.71 0.76
CA LEU A 379 13.37 16.88 -0.11
C LEU A 379 14.77 17.40 -0.39
N GLU A 380 15.13 17.53 -1.65
CA GLU A 380 16.41 18.04 -2.14
C GLU A 380 16.18 19.30 -2.99
N ASP A 381 17.00 20.34 -2.82
CA ASP A 381 17.04 21.48 -3.74
C ASP A 381 17.86 21.08 -4.98
N LYS A 382 17.15 20.81 -6.09
CA LYS A 382 17.72 20.46 -7.40
C LYS A 382 17.59 21.60 -8.40
N THR A 383 17.66 22.84 -7.92
CA THR A 383 17.62 24.01 -8.81
C THR A 383 18.73 23.90 -9.86
N PRO A 384 18.40 23.95 -11.17
CA PRO A 384 19.39 23.80 -12.23
C PRO A 384 20.46 24.89 -12.16
N VAL A 385 21.68 24.56 -12.57
CA VAL A 385 22.78 25.53 -12.60
C VAL A 385 22.49 26.55 -13.71
N PHE A 386 22.47 27.83 -13.33
CA PHE A 386 22.48 28.95 -14.26
C PHE A 386 23.95 29.28 -14.56
N THR A 387 24.31 29.40 -15.85
CA THR A 387 25.66 29.82 -16.21
C THR A 387 25.92 31.24 -15.68
N ASN A 388 27.18 31.63 -15.44
CA ASN A 388 27.53 32.92 -14.81
C ASN A 388 26.97 34.16 -15.53
N ASN A 389 26.54 34.02 -16.80
CA ASN A 389 25.98 35.09 -17.62
C ASN A 389 24.45 34.99 -17.80
N GLU A 390 23.79 33.99 -17.20
CA GLU A 390 22.34 33.82 -17.27
C GLU A 390 21.61 34.55 -16.12
N ASP A 391 20.58 35.32 -16.45
CA ASP A 391 19.72 35.97 -15.47
C ASP A 391 18.85 34.94 -14.71
N ARG A 392 18.96 34.96 -13.38
CA ARG A 392 18.18 34.13 -12.44
C ARG A 392 16.77 34.71 -12.20
N GLY A 393 16.50 35.94 -12.64
CA GLY A 393 15.25 36.64 -12.43
C GLY A 393 14.89 36.73 -10.94
N LEU A 394 13.64 36.42 -10.61
CA LEU A 394 13.11 36.47 -9.24
C LEU A 394 13.54 35.29 -8.34
N GLY A 395 14.39 34.38 -8.82
CA GLY A 395 15.08 33.42 -7.96
C GLY A 395 14.26 32.22 -7.47
N GLY A 396 13.28 31.74 -8.26
CA GLY A 396 12.54 30.51 -7.95
C GLY A 396 13.44 29.27 -7.85
N ARG A 397 12.98 28.24 -7.14
CA ARG A 397 13.73 27.01 -6.88
C ARG A 397 13.01 25.76 -7.38
N TYR A 398 13.78 24.75 -7.75
CA TYR A 398 13.28 23.43 -8.13
C TYR A 398 13.61 22.44 -7.02
N TYR A 399 12.61 21.79 -6.46
CA TYR A 399 12.78 20.77 -5.43
C TYR A 399 12.42 19.40 -5.94
N LYS A 400 13.16 18.38 -5.51
CA LYS A 400 12.83 16.97 -5.73
C LYS A 400 12.52 16.31 -4.38
N LEU A 401 11.33 15.75 -4.24
CA LEU A 401 10.93 14.95 -3.10
C LEU A 401 10.99 13.47 -3.45
N THR A 402 11.86 12.75 -2.76
CA THR A 402 12.15 11.34 -3.00
C THR A 402 11.63 10.49 -1.83
N PRO A 403 10.50 9.78 -2.01
CA PRO A 403 10.00 8.82 -1.02
C PRO A 403 10.75 7.49 -1.10
N LYS A 404 11.30 7.02 0.02
CA LYS A 404 11.95 5.71 0.16
C LYS A 404 11.13 4.83 1.10
N LEU A 405 10.67 3.69 0.62
CA LEU A 405 9.98 2.70 1.46
C LEU A 405 11.00 2.03 2.38
N LEU A 406 10.83 2.18 3.69
CA LEU A 406 11.67 1.54 4.71
C LEU A 406 11.09 0.18 5.13
N GLY A 407 9.78 0.03 5.06
CA GLY A 407 9.09 -1.24 5.19
C GLY A 407 7.58 -1.08 5.10
N SER A 408 6.88 -2.18 4.83
CA SER A 408 5.42 -2.23 4.85
C SER A 408 4.90 -3.51 5.51
N SER A 409 3.72 -3.42 6.11
CA SER A 409 3.08 -4.53 6.82
C SER A 409 1.56 -4.34 6.81
N GLY A 410 0.85 -5.20 7.53
CA GLY A 410 -0.61 -5.21 7.55
C GLY A 410 -1.18 -6.59 7.85
N HIS A 411 -2.50 -6.70 7.87
CA HIS A 411 -3.23 -7.95 8.13
C HIS A 411 -4.59 -7.93 7.42
N LEU A 412 -4.95 -9.03 6.75
CA LEU A 412 -6.09 -9.10 5.82
C LEU A 412 -7.46 -9.27 6.48
N GLN A 413 -7.49 -9.72 7.75
CA GLN A 413 -8.71 -9.92 8.55
C GLN A 413 -8.62 -9.21 9.92
N LEU A 414 -7.93 -8.06 9.96
CA LEU A 414 -7.79 -7.24 11.16
C LEU A 414 -8.32 -5.84 10.83
N GLY A 415 -9.51 -5.53 11.32
CA GLY A 415 -10.18 -4.25 11.06
C GLY A 415 -11.45 -4.13 11.90
N GLY A 416 -12.28 -3.14 11.56
CA GLY A 416 -13.51 -2.84 12.29
C GLY A 416 -14.53 -3.99 12.36
N GLU A 417 -14.57 -4.89 11.38
CA GLU A 417 -15.47 -6.05 11.33
C GLU A 417 -15.08 -7.13 12.34
N LEU A 418 -13.78 -7.30 12.65
CA LEU A 418 -13.36 -8.21 13.72
C LEU A 418 -13.80 -7.67 15.09
N ILE A 419 -13.72 -6.35 15.29
CA ILE A 419 -14.25 -5.69 16.50
C ILE A 419 -15.77 -5.91 16.58
N THR A 420 -16.49 -5.70 15.47
CA THR A 420 -17.94 -5.97 15.41
C THR A 420 -18.27 -7.42 15.73
N LEU A 421 -17.49 -8.39 15.24
CA LEU A 421 -17.67 -9.80 15.56
C LEU A 421 -17.50 -10.10 17.05
N ARG A 422 -16.52 -9.47 17.71
CA ARG A 422 -16.34 -9.62 19.16
C ARG A 422 -17.50 -8.99 19.93
N VAL A 423 -17.98 -7.80 19.52
CA VAL A 423 -19.17 -7.17 20.10
C VAL A 423 -20.43 -8.00 19.85
N PHE A 424 -20.56 -8.62 18.69
CA PHE A 424 -21.64 -9.55 18.36
C PHE A 424 -21.67 -10.74 19.33
N ARG A 425 -20.52 -11.36 19.59
CA ARG A 425 -20.40 -12.46 20.56
C ARG A 425 -20.75 -12.01 21.99
N LEU A 426 -20.27 -10.83 22.39
CA LEU A 426 -20.60 -10.22 23.68
C LEU A 426 -22.10 -9.99 23.83
N LEU A 427 -22.74 -9.33 22.85
CA LEU A 427 -24.19 -9.06 22.86
C LEU A 427 -25.01 -10.34 22.86
N LYS A 428 -24.64 -11.33 22.03
CA LYS A 428 -25.29 -12.64 21.96
C LYS A 428 -25.33 -13.31 23.33
N ILE A 429 -24.18 -13.36 24.00
CA ILE A 429 -24.03 -14.00 25.31
C ILE A 429 -24.70 -13.19 26.40
N ALA A 430 -24.57 -11.87 26.38
CA ALA A 430 -25.24 -10.99 27.33
C ALA A 430 -26.77 -11.12 27.23
N LEU A 431 -27.31 -11.24 26.02
CA LEU A 431 -28.74 -11.47 25.79
C LEU A 431 -29.16 -12.86 26.28
N ALA A 432 -28.37 -13.90 25.99
CA ALA A 432 -28.67 -15.25 26.47
C ALA A 432 -28.67 -15.33 28.01
N ASP A 433 -27.67 -14.73 28.67
CA ASP A 433 -27.57 -14.67 30.13
C ASP A 433 -28.76 -13.90 30.74
N PHE A 434 -29.10 -12.76 30.15
CA PHE A 434 -30.25 -11.95 30.55
C PHE A 434 -31.56 -12.74 30.46
N LEU A 435 -31.81 -13.44 29.35
CA LEU A 435 -33.05 -14.20 29.14
C LEU A 435 -33.17 -15.40 30.08
N LEU A 436 -32.08 -16.15 30.29
CA LEU A 436 -32.06 -17.29 31.21
C LEU A 436 -32.24 -16.84 32.67
N THR A 437 -31.65 -15.69 33.04
CA THR A 437 -31.88 -15.04 34.34
C THR A 437 -33.35 -14.65 34.49
N ALA A 438 -33.92 -13.98 33.48
CA ALA A 438 -35.30 -13.51 33.53
C ALA A 438 -36.33 -14.66 33.65
N VAL A 439 -36.05 -15.81 33.04
CA VAL A 439 -36.86 -17.04 33.21
C VAL A 439 -36.70 -17.61 34.62
N THR A 440 -35.46 -17.67 35.12
CA THR A 440 -35.16 -18.20 36.47
C THR A 440 -35.79 -17.35 37.58
N ASP A 441 -35.85 -16.04 37.39
CA ASP A 441 -36.44 -15.07 38.32
C ASP A 441 -37.97 -14.95 38.17
N GLY A 442 -38.57 -15.56 37.15
CA GLY A 442 -40.00 -15.50 36.88
C GLY A 442 -40.50 -14.19 36.25
N ASN A 443 -39.60 -13.38 35.69
CA ASN A 443 -39.95 -12.15 34.97
C ASN A 443 -40.52 -12.45 33.56
N ILE A 444 -40.10 -13.58 32.98
CA ILE A 444 -40.50 -14.09 31.68
C ILE A 444 -40.89 -15.56 31.83
N THR A 445 -41.92 -16.01 31.11
CA THR A 445 -42.21 -17.45 30.93
C THR A 445 -41.88 -17.88 29.50
N SER A 446 -41.20 -19.02 29.35
CA SER A 446 -40.85 -19.59 28.05
C SER A 446 -40.54 -21.08 28.17
N ASP A 447 -41.46 -21.93 27.70
CA ASP A 447 -41.33 -23.40 27.74
C ASP A 447 -39.96 -23.87 27.20
N LYS A 448 -39.52 -23.31 26.07
CA LYS A 448 -38.25 -23.66 25.42
C LYS A 448 -37.04 -23.33 26.28
N LEU A 449 -37.04 -22.20 26.98
CA LEU A 449 -35.92 -21.79 27.82
C LEU A 449 -35.93 -22.52 29.17
N GLU A 450 -37.11 -22.82 29.72
CA GLU A 450 -37.27 -23.65 30.92
C GLU A 450 -36.76 -25.08 30.67
N ASP A 451 -37.16 -25.69 29.54
CA ASP A 451 -36.65 -27.01 29.12
C ASP A 451 -35.13 -27.01 28.96
N LEU A 452 -34.60 -25.94 28.35
CA LEU A 452 -33.16 -25.76 28.17
C LEU A 452 -32.43 -25.75 29.53
N ILE A 453 -32.92 -24.98 30.50
CA ILE A 453 -32.34 -24.90 31.86
C ILE A 453 -32.34 -26.26 32.54
N ASN A 454 -33.45 -26.99 32.44
CA ASN A 454 -33.66 -28.24 33.17
C ASN A 454 -32.91 -29.45 32.59
N SER A 455 -32.56 -29.44 31.30
CA SER A 455 -32.13 -30.67 30.61
C SER A 455 -30.87 -30.54 29.74
N GLU A 456 -30.47 -29.32 29.38
CA GLU A 456 -29.53 -29.12 28.27
C GLU A 456 -28.40 -28.12 28.53
N LEU A 457 -28.48 -27.33 29.61
CA LEU A 457 -27.43 -26.42 30.02
C LEU A 457 -26.23 -27.16 30.62
N ASN A 458 -25.04 -26.65 30.35
CA ASN A 458 -23.81 -27.15 30.95
C ASN A 458 -23.85 -26.89 32.47
N GLU A 459 -23.52 -27.90 33.29
CA GLU A 459 -23.55 -27.83 34.76
C GLU A 459 -22.77 -26.64 35.32
N ARG A 460 -21.74 -26.17 34.61
CA ARG A 460 -20.94 -25.01 35.01
C ARG A 460 -21.71 -23.70 35.13
N PHE A 461 -22.87 -23.60 34.46
CA PHE A 461 -23.74 -22.43 34.47
C PHE A 461 -24.96 -22.62 35.38
N LEU A 462 -25.04 -23.74 36.09
CA LEU A 462 -26.11 -24.06 37.01
C LEU A 462 -25.66 -23.93 38.47
N GLN A 463 -26.59 -23.55 39.34
CA GLN A 463 -26.46 -23.61 40.79
C GLN A 463 -27.78 -24.13 41.35
N ASP A 464 -27.73 -25.25 42.09
CA ASP A 464 -28.92 -25.93 42.65
C ASP A 464 -29.99 -26.26 41.58
N GLY A 465 -29.55 -26.64 40.38
CA GLY A 465 -30.43 -26.96 39.24
C GLY A 465 -31.07 -25.74 38.56
N LYS A 466 -30.71 -24.51 38.96
CA LYS A 466 -31.18 -23.26 38.34
C LYS A 466 -30.05 -22.56 37.60
N PHE A 467 -30.38 -21.74 36.60
CA PHE A 467 -29.38 -20.93 35.93
C PHE A 467 -28.75 -19.92 36.89
N LYS A 468 -27.41 -19.86 36.89
CA LYS A 468 -26.64 -18.92 37.69
C LYS A 468 -26.50 -17.61 36.92
N SER A 469 -27.22 -16.57 37.36
CA SER A 469 -27.18 -15.25 36.71
C SER A 469 -25.76 -14.69 36.56
N GLY A 470 -25.46 -14.13 35.39
CA GLY A 470 -24.18 -13.56 35.00
C GLY A 470 -23.08 -14.59 34.74
N SER A 471 -23.38 -15.90 34.77
CA SER A 471 -22.37 -16.94 34.61
C SER A 471 -21.86 -17.07 33.17
N LEU A 472 -22.69 -16.79 32.16
CA LEU A 472 -22.27 -16.81 30.76
C LEU A 472 -21.50 -15.53 30.42
N LEU A 473 -22.01 -14.37 30.85
CA LEU A 473 -21.37 -13.08 30.58
C LEU A 473 -19.94 -13.01 31.14
N LYS A 474 -19.71 -13.58 32.33
CA LYS A 474 -18.37 -13.67 32.93
C LYS A 474 -17.35 -14.43 32.08
N CYS A 475 -17.79 -15.33 31.20
CA CYS A 475 -16.88 -16.06 30.30
C CYS A 475 -16.33 -15.18 29.18
N VAL A 476 -17.00 -14.07 28.84
CA VAL A 476 -16.67 -13.22 27.68
C VAL A 476 -16.35 -11.77 28.02
N ASP A 477 -16.79 -11.28 29.19
CA ASP A 477 -16.51 -9.94 29.68
C ASP A 477 -15.07 -9.81 30.24
N LYS A 478 -14.09 -10.11 29.38
CA LYS A 478 -12.64 -10.04 29.61
C LYS A 478 -11.90 -9.81 28.29
N GLU A 479 -10.62 -9.49 28.36
CA GLU A 479 -9.84 -9.05 27.18
C GLU A 479 -9.66 -10.12 26.09
N ASN A 480 -9.27 -11.33 26.49
CA ASN A 480 -8.93 -12.43 25.58
C ASN A 480 -9.67 -13.70 25.99
N PRO A 481 -10.99 -13.76 25.80
CA PRO A 481 -11.78 -14.89 26.24
C PRO A 481 -11.55 -16.16 25.40
N GLU A 482 -11.09 -16.04 24.16
CA GLU A 482 -11.01 -17.15 23.20
C GLU A 482 -10.06 -18.30 23.61
N GLY A 483 -9.10 -18.04 24.50
CA GLY A 483 -8.18 -19.06 25.03
C GLY A 483 -8.74 -19.92 26.17
N ASP A 484 -9.94 -19.61 26.67
CA ASP A 484 -10.58 -20.33 27.79
C ASP A 484 -11.61 -21.34 27.27
N VAL A 485 -11.58 -22.57 27.75
CA VAL A 485 -12.59 -23.59 27.42
C VAL A 485 -14.01 -23.10 27.77
N ALA A 486 -14.15 -22.28 28.82
CA ALA A 486 -15.41 -21.66 29.21
C ALA A 486 -16.04 -20.75 28.16
N PHE A 487 -15.22 -20.15 27.28
CA PHE A 487 -15.71 -19.29 26.21
C PHE A 487 -16.52 -20.08 25.19
N LYS A 488 -16.01 -21.24 24.76
CA LYS A 488 -16.69 -22.09 23.79
C LYS A 488 -18.00 -22.63 24.37
N ASP A 489 -17.99 -23.09 25.61
CA ASP A 489 -19.19 -23.55 26.30
C ASP A 489 -20.25 -22.45 26.42
N ALA A 490 -19.84 -21.20 26.68
CA ALA A 490 -20.74 -20.05 26.76
C ALA A 490 -21.34 -19.71 25.38
N LEU A 491 -20.54 -19.74 24.31
CA LEU A 491 -21.04 -19.53 22.93
C LEU A 491 -22.00 -20.64 22.49
N ASP A 492 -21.67 -21.90 22.76
CA ASP A 492 -22.51 -23.04 22.43
C ASP A 492 -23.82 -23.01 23.23
N THR A 493 -23.78 -22.58 24.49
CA THR A 493 -24.98 -22.33 25.29
C THR A 493 -25.81 -21.18 24.72
N ALA A 494 -25.18 -20.06 24.39
CA ALA A 494 -25.88 -18.91 23.81
C ALA A 494 -26.48 -19.21 22.43
N GLU A 495 -25.86 -20.08 21.63
CA GLU A 495 -26.40 -20.57 20.36
C GLU A 495 -27.71 -21.37 20.54
N LYS A 496 -27.92 -22.02 21.69
CA LYS A 496 -29.20 -22.70 21.99
C LYS A 496 -30.32 -21.70 22.32
N VAL A 497 -29.98 -20.55 22.92
CA VAL A 497 -30.92 -19.49 23.28
C VAL A 497 -31.25 -18.62 22.06
N LEU A 498 -30.22 -18.10 21.40
CA LEU A 498 -30.32 -17.23 20.23
C LEU A 498 -29.47 -17.79 19.08
N PRO A 499 -30.05 -18.69 18.25
CA PRO A 499 -29.30 -19.36 17.19
C PRO A 499 -28.94 -18.41 16.04
N THR A 500 -27.66 -18.32 15.69
CA THR A 500 -27.19 -17.49 14.56
C THR A 500 -26.31 -18.23 13.55
N ARG A 501 -25.85 -19.45 13.86
CA ARG A 501 -24.97 -20.23 12.97
C ARG A 501 -25.72 -20.73 11.73
N TRP A 502 -25.65 -19.99 10.63
CA TRP A 502 -26.47 -20.23 9.45
C TRP A 502 -25.85 -21.15 8.39
N GLN A 503 -24.57 -21.52 8.51
CA GLN A 503 -23.89 -22.36 7.51
C GLN A 503 -24.62 -23.70 7.26
N GLN A 504 -25.10 -24.35 8.32
CA GLN A 504 -25.87 -25.61 8.25
C GLN A 504 -27.38 -25.41 8.48
N ALA A 505 -27.78 -24.19 8.85
CA ALA A 505 -29.16 -23.85 9.19
C ALA A 505 -29.52 -22.47 8.59
N PRO A 506 -29.72 -22.39 7.26
CA PRO A 506 -29.90 -21.12 6.54
C PRO A 506 -30.97 -20.21 7.16
N GLN A 507 -32.05 -20.77 7.71
CA GLN A 507 -33.11 -20.03 8.40
C GLN A 507 -32.63 -19.08 9.52
N ARG A 508 -31.42 -19.29 10.08
CA ARG A 508 -30.83 -18.42 11.12
C ARG A 508 -30.19 -17.14 10.58
N LEU A 509 -30.13 -16.99 9.25
CA LEU A 509 -29.50 -15.84 8.58
C LEU A 509 -30.10 -14.51 9.00
N GLN A 510 -31.41 -14.46 9.23
CA GLN A 510 -32.10 -13.25 9.68
C GLN A 510 -31.60 -12.81 11.06
N THR A 511 -31.67 -13.70 12.04
CA THR A 511 -31.19 -13.45 13.40
C THR A 511 -29.73 -13.00 13.41
N PHE A 512 -28.88 -13.65 12.60
CA PHE A 512 -27.47 -13.26 12.47
C PHE A 512 -27.32 -11.80 12.02
N TYR A 513 -27.97 -11.41 10.91
CA TYR A 513 -27.81 -10.04 10.38
C TYR A 513 -28.45 -8.99 11.27
N THR A 514 -29.60 -9.27 11.90
CA THR A 514 -30.21 -8.33 12.86
C THR A 514 -29.29 -8.10 14.06
N LEU A 515 -28.75 -9.16 14.67
CA LEU A 515 -27.79 -9.01 15.77
C LEU A 515 -26.48 -8.34 15.32
N TRP A 516 -26.01 -8.62 14.10
CA TRP A 516 -24.82 -7.96 13.53
C TRP A 516 -25.02 -6.43 13.42
N GLU A 517 -26.20 -5.98 13.02
CA GLU A 517 -26.50 -4.54 12.94
C GLU A 517 -26.56 -3.88 14.31
N HIS A 518 -27.10 -4.57 15.32
CA HIS A 518 -27.03 -4.09 16.71
C HIS A 518 -25.59 -4.04 17.22
N ALA A 519 -24.75 -5.02 16.89
CA ALA A 519 -23.34 -5.04 17.25
C ALA A 519 -22.55 -3.90 16.60
N GLU A 520 -22.79 -3.63 15.30
CA GLU A 520 -22.17 -2.49 14.61
C GLU A 520 -22.60 -1.15 15.25
N SER A 521 -23.89 -1.02 15.57
CA SER A 521 -24.45 0.17 16.22
C SER A 521 -23.86 0.38 17.62
N ALA A 522 -23.71 -0.70 18.39
CA ALA A 522 -23.07 -0.69 19.70
C ALA A 522 -21.60 -0.28 19.60
N LYS A 523 -20.84 -0.84 18.64
CA LYS A 523 -19.44 -0.46 18.40
C LYS A 523 -19.30 1.03 18.09
N LEU A 524 -20.13 1.55 17.19
CA LEU A 524 -20.08 2.97 16.82
C LEU A 524 -20.42 3.86 18.03
N LYS A 525 -21.52 3.57 18.74
CA LYS A 525 -21.95 4.37 19.89
C LYS A 525 -20.99 4.32 21.08
N LEU A 526 -20.50 3.13 21.43
CA LEU A 526 -19.61 2.95 22.59
C LEU A 526 -18.15 3.29 22.27
N GLY A 527 -17.79 3.33 20.99
CA GLY A 527 -16.46 3.72 20.52
C GLY A 527 -16.27 5.23 20.34
N GLU A 528 -17.33 6.03 20.51
CA GLU A 528 -17.25 7.48 20.53
C GLU A 528 -16.44 7.99 21.73
N LYS A 529 -15.90 9.21 21.60
CA LYS A 529 -15.22 9.87 22.71
C LYS A 529 -16.26 10.29 23.75
N GLY A 530 -16.15 9.75 24.96
CA GLY A 530 -17.05 10.08 26.08
C GLY A 530 -17.03 11.57 26.45
N SER A 531 -18.15 12.09 26.96
CA SER A 531 -18.20 13.39 27.64
C SER A 531 -17.59 13.27 29.04
N GLU A 532 -17.01 14.35 29.57
CA GLU A 532 -16.36 14.36 30.90
C GLU A 532 -17.30 13.94 32.05
N ASP A 533 -18.62 14.00 31.84
CA ASP A 533 -19.66 13.74 32.85
C ASP A 533 -20.51 12.45 32.63
N GLY A 534 -20.29 11.66 31.56
CA GLY A 534 -21.21 10.56 31.20
C GLY A 534 -20.55 9.25 30.73
N LEU A 535 -20.88 8.13 31.39
CA LEU A 535 -20.59 6.78 30.91
C LEU A 535 -21.47 6.46 29.69
N LEU A 536 -20.85 6.22 28.54
CA LEU A 536 -21.55 5.77 27.33
C LEU A 536 -22.14 4.37 27.55
N THR A 537 -23.42 4.22 27.19
CA THR A 537 -24.16 2.96 27.25
C THR A 537 -24.91 2.69 25.96
N PHE A 538 -25.02 1.42 25.59
CA PHE A 538 -25.85 0.94 24.50
C PHE A 538 -26.91 0.01 25.08
N THR A 539 -28.18 0.26 24.74
CA THR A 539 -29.32 -0.46 25.31
C THR A 539 -30.12 -1.06 24.18
N LEU A 540 -30.37 -2.37 24.26
CA LEU A 540 -31.41 -3.04 23.50
C LEU A 540 -32.71 -2.97 24.28
N ASN A 541 -33.76 -2.46 23.65
CA ASN A 541 -35.09 -2.33 24.24
C ASN A 541 -35.93 -3.60 24.01
N GLU A 542 -37.12 -3.63 24.60
CA GLU A 542 -38.07 -4.74 24.47
C GLU A 542 -38.41 -5.09 23.01
N GLN A 543 -38.61 -4.08 22.14
CA GLN A 543 -38.97 -4.29 20.75
C GLN A 543 -37.83 -4.99 19.98
N GLU A 544 -36.60 -4.54 20.18
CA GLU A 544 -35.41 -5.11 19.54
C GLU A 544 -35.14 -6.54 20.02
N ILE A 545 -35.28 -6.79 21.33
CA ILE A 545 -35.13 -8.13 21.92
C ILE A 545 -36.24 -9.06 21.41
N SER A 546 -37.48 -8.58 21.36
CA SER A 546 -38.63 -9.33 20.86
C SER A 546 -38.47 -9.71 19.39
N GLU A 547 -37.93 -8.80 18.57
CA GLU A 547 -37.64 -9.06 17.16
C GLU A 547 -36.64 -10.23 17.00
N LEU A 548 -35.53 -10.19 17.74
CA LEU A 548 -34.50 -11.26 17.71
C LEU A 548 -35.05 -12.62 18.14
N LEU A 549 -35.93 -12.64 19.15
CA LEU A 549 -36.52 -13.87 19.67
C LEU A 549 -37.60 -14.44 18.75
N LEU A 550 -38.41 -13.57 18.14
CA LEU A 550 -39.40 -13.96 17.13
C LEU A 550 -38.73 -14.66 15.94
N GLN A 551 -37.64 -14.07 15.44
CA GLN A 551 -36.82 -14.65 14.35
C GLN A 551 -36.21 -16.00 14.73
N SER A 552 -35.92 -16.19 16.03
CA SER A 552 -35.33 -17.42 16.59
C SER A 552 -36.37 -18.48 17.01
N SER A 553 -37.66 -18.25 16.73
CA SER A 553 -38.78 -19.09 17.16
C SER A 553 -38.83 -19.34 18.68
N VAL A 554 -38.33 -18.39 19.48
CA VAL A 554 -38.42 -18.42 20.94
C VAL A 554 -39.66 -17.62 21.33
N LYS A 555 -40.71 -18.32 21.77
CA LYS A 555 -41.91 -17.68 22.32
C LYS A 555 -41.69 -17.40 23.79
N PHE A 556 -42.12 -16.22 24.23
CA PHE A 556 -42.10 -15.84 25.63
C PHE A 556 -43.30 -14.98 25.98
N GLN A 557 -43.68 -14.97 27.26
CA GLN A 557 -44.69 -14.04 27.79
C GLN A 557 -44.07 -13.20 28.90
N LEU A 558 -44.35 -11.91 28.86
CA LEU A 558 -43.95 -10.93 29.86
C LEU A 558 -44.87 -11.03 31.08
N VAL A 559 -44.27 -11.22 32.26
CA VAL A 559 -44.99 -11.13 33.54
C VAL A 559 -44.94 -9.69 34.09
N SER A 560 -43.93 -8.90 33.71
CA SER A 560 -43.76 -7.47 34.06
C SER A 560 -43.13 -6.66 32.91
N ALA A 561 -43.81 -5.62 32.42
CA ALA A 561 -43.40 -4.83 31.24
C ALA A 561 -42.15 -3.95 31.47
N ASP A 562 -41.87 -3.51 32.69
CA ASP A 562 -40.77 -2.57 33.00
C ASP A 562 -39.38 -3.24 33.10
N SER A 563 -39.24 -4.51 32.67
CA SER A 563 -38.10 -5.37 33.02
C SER A 563 -37.23 -5.89 31.87
N ILE A 564 -37.59 -5.66 30.60
CA ILE A 564 -36.84 -6.18 29.45
C ILE A 564 -36.04 -5.08 28.74
N TYR A 565 -34.82 -4.86 29.24
CA TYR A 565 -33.79 -4.13 28.52
C TYR A 565 -32.42 -4.72 28.84
N LEU A 566 -31.54 -4.77 27.84
CA LEU A 566 -30.15 -5.18 28.00
C LEU A 566 -29.25 -3.98 27.77
N THR A 567 -28.43 -3.63 28.74
CA THR A 567 -27.44 -2.55 28.61
C THR A 567 -26.03 -3.11 28.65
N ILE A 568 -25.21 -2.70 27.69
CA ILE A 568 -23.75 -2.82 27.73
C ILE A 568 -23.10 -1.44 27.83
N ASN A 569 -22.00 -1.34 28.56
CA ASN A 569 -21.31 -0.08 28.81
C ASN A 569 -19.97 0.02 28.06
N ALA A 570 -19.39 1.22 28.04
CA ALA A 570 -18.10 1.49 27.41
C ALA A 570 -16.97 0.57 27.90
N GLN A 571 -16.92 0.23 29.19
CA GLN A 571 -15.86 -0.62 29.75
C GLN A 571 -15.93 -2.07 29.23
N GLN A 572 -17.14 -2.60 29.06
CA GLN A 572 -17.34 -3.93 28.45
C GLN A 572 -16.93 -3.91 26.98
N PHE A 573 -17.28 -2.85 26.25
CA PHE A 573 -16.81 -2.64 24.89
C PHE A 573 -15.29 -2.53 24.81
N GLU A 574 -14.64 -1.77 25.68
CA GLU A 574 -13.19 -1.61 25.72
C GLU A 574 -12.49 -2.96 25.93
N ARG A 575 -12.90 -3.75 26.93
CA ARG A 575 -12.35 -5.10 27.16
C ARG A 575 -12.51 -5.98 25.92
N CYS A 576 -13.66 -5.91 25.27
CA CYS A 576 -13.98 -6.69 24.08
C CYS A 576 -13.17 -6.26 22.83
N ALA A 577 -12.92 -4.97 22.65
CA ALA A 577 -12.30 -4.41 21.43
C ALA A 577 -10.78 -4.28 21.52
N ILE A 578 -10.21 -4.13 22.73
CA ILE A 578 -8.84 -3.67 22.90
C ILE A 578 -7.78 -4.62 22.33
N SER A 579 -7.99 -5.94 22.35
CA SER A 579 -6.95 -6.86 21.85
C SER A 579 -6.73 -6.73 20.34
N SER A 580 -7.80 -6.62 19.54
CA SER A 580 -7.71 -6.39 18.09
C SER A 580 -7.07 -5.03 17.77
N ILE A 581 -7.38 -3.99 18.55
CA ILE A 581 -6.75 -2.67 18.40
C ILE A 581 -5.27 -2.73 18.76
N ARG A 582 -4.93 -3.43 19.85
CA ARG A 582 -3.54 -3.61 20.29
C ARG A 582 -2.73 -4.45 19.31
N GLU A 583 -3.34 -5.45 18.67
CA GLU A 583 -2.71 -6.21 17.58
C GLU A 583 -2.35 -5.27 16.42
N ALA A 584 -3.29 -4.45 15.93
CA ALA A 584 -3.04 -3.53 14.82
C ALA A 584 -1.94 -2.50 15.15
N ILE A 585 -1.98 -1.91 16.34
CA ILE A 585 -0.98 -0.94 16.81
C ILE A 585 0.37 -1.63 17.10
N GLY A 586 0.34 -2.89 17.55
CA GLY A 586 1.53 -3.71 17.77
C GLY A 586 2.29 -3.98 16.48
N ILE A 587 1.60 -4.24 15.37
CA ILE A 587 2.22 -4.37 14.04
C ILE A 587 2.88 -3.04 13.63
N ALA A 588 2.22 -1.91 13.85
CA ALA A 588 2.76 -0.59 13.55
C ALA A 588 4.03 -0.28 14.36
N LYS A 589 3.99 -0.59 15.66
CA LYS A 589 5.13 -0.45 16.58
C LYS A 589 6.28 -1.36 16.18
N GLY A 590 6.04 -2.65 15.92
CA GLY A 590 7.06 -3.59 15.48
C GLY A 590 7.73 -3.17 14.16
N LEU A 591 6.94 -2.65 13.21
CA LEU A 591 7.48 -2.10 11.96
C LEU A 591 8.37 -0.88 12.23
N MET A 592 7.95 0.05 13.09
CA MET A 592 8.75 1.22 13.45
C MET A 592 10.07 0.82 14.13
N GLU A 593 10.00 -0.01 15.18
CA GLU A 593 11.13 -0.37 16.04
C GLU A 593 12.16 -1.25 15.30
N SER A 594 11.73 -2.04 14.31
CA SER A 594 12.62 -2.90 13.53
C SER A 594 13.29 -2.20 12.33
N ARG A 595 12.82 -1.00 11.95
CA ARG A 595 13.29 -0.31 10.73
C ARG A 595 14.01 1.00 10.99
N LEU A 596 13.83 1.58 12.18
CA LEU A 596 14.52 2.80 12.58
C LEU A 596 15.70 2.48 13.49
N ASN A 597 16.79 3.20 13.30
CA ASN A 597 17.95 3.17 14.18
C ASN A 597 17.72 4.08 15.41
N GLU A 598 18.52 3.94 16.48
CA GLU A 598 18.34 4.68 17.74
C GLU A 598 18.35 6.22 17.58
N ASP A 599 19.01 6.73 16.53
CA ASP A 599 19.07 8.15 16.18
C ASP A 599 17.88 8.63 15.34
N GLN A 600 17.05 7.71 14.85
CA GLN A 600 15.92 7.98 13.97
C GLN A 600 14.59 7.84 14.71
N LYS A 601 13.64 8.69 14.31
CA LYS A 601 12.29 8.69 14.88
C LYS A 601 11.26 8.82 13.77
N VAL A 602 10.04 8.38 14.03
CA VAL A 602 8.88 8.76 13.23
C VAL A 602 8.58 10.23 13.51
N ASP A 603 8.62 11.04 12.47
CA ASP A 603 8.39 12.47 12.53
C ASP A 603 6.93 12.82 12.26
N TRP A 604 6.20 11.94 11.58
CA TRP A 604 4.81 12.15 11.20
C TRP A 604 4.07 10.81 11.20
N LEU A 605 3.01 10.73 12.01
CA LEU A 605 2.07 9.63 12.02
C LEU A 605 0.79 10.03 11.27
N ILE A 606 0.41 9.24 10.28
CA ILE A 606 -0.81 9.40 9.51
C ILE A 606 -1.74 8.26 9.88
N LEU A 607 -2.94 8.61 10.33
CA LEU A 607 -4.03 7.68 10.62
C LEU A 607 -5.05 7.74 9.48
N SER A 608 -5.45 6.58 8.97
CA SER A 608 -6.48 6.42 7.94
C SER A 608 -7.40 5.25 8.28
N GLY A 609 -8.49 5.12 7.53
CA GLY A 609 -9.48 4.06 7.74
C GLY A 609 -10.51 4.40 8.83
N LYS A 610 -11.73 3.89 8.63
CA LYS A 610 -12.87 4.24 9.49
C LYS A 610 -12.74 3.73 10.93
N THR A 611 -11.93 2.70 11.17
CA THR A 611 -11.75 2.14 12.52
C THR A 611 -10.90 3.05 13.41
N CYS A 612 -10.04 3.89 12.82
CA CYS A 612 -9.30 4.93 13.55
C CYS A 612 -10.19 6.01 14.19
N ASN A 613 -11.50 6.01 13.90
CA ASN A 613 -12.47 6.89 14.57
C ASN A 613 -12.78 6.48 16.01
N LEU A 614 -12.53 5.22 16.37
CA LEU A 614 -12.76 4.74 17.73
C LEU A 614 -11.78 5.46 18.68
N ASP A 615 -12.28 6.05 19.76
CA ASP A 615 -11.44 6.78 20.73
C ASP A 615 -10.37 5.88 21.34
N LEU A 616 -10.71 4.60 21.52
CA LEU A 616 -9.81 3.55 21.99
C LEU A 616 -8.54 3.38 21.14
N VAL A 617 -8.63 3.60 19.81
CA VAL A 617 -7.45 3.56 18.93
C VAL A 617 -6.48 4.70 19.28
N LYS A 618 -6.99 5.92 19.45
CA LYS A 618 -6.15 7.08 19.83
C LYS A 618 -5.51 6.88 21.19
N THR A 619 -6.29 6.41 22.16
CA THR A 619 -5.82 6.10 23.51
C THR A 619 -4.74 5.02 23.51
N GLN A 620 -4.93 3.94 22.76
CA GLN A 620 -3.95 2.85 22.68
C GLN A 620 -2.67 3.28 21.93
N ILE A 621 -2.79 4.08 20.85
CA ILE A 621 -1.62 4.65 20.18
C ILE A 621 -0.82 5.50 21.16
N TYR A 622 -1.48 6.38 21.93
CA TYR A 622 -0.81 7.16 22.97
C TYR A 622 -0.08 6.26 23.97
N GLN A 623 -0.74 5.24 24.50
CA GLN A 623 -0.17 4.34 25.51
C GLN A 623 1.03 3.53 25.01
N GLU A 624 1.03 3.11 23.74
CA GLU A 624 2.13 2.32 23.16
C GLU A 624 3.26 3.20 22.66
N PHE A 625 2.94 4.25 21.89
CA PHE A 625 3.96 5.03 21.19
C PHE A 625 4.67 6.00 22.13
N SER A 626 4.01 6.50 23.18
CA SER A 626 4.67 7.36 24.19
C SER A 626 5.79 6.64 24.95
N LYS A 627 5.78 5.30 24.97
CA LYS A 627 6.81 4.47 25.62
C LYS A 627 7.95 4.09 24.67
N SER A 628 7.78 4.29 23.36
CA SER A 628 8.78 3.88 22.37
C SER A 628 9.85 4.98 22.17
N PRO A 629 11.14 4.65 22.14
CA PRO A 629 12.20 5.66 21.92
C PRO A 629 12.17 6.25 20.50
N TYR A 630 11.54 5.55 19.56
CA TYR A 630 11.43 5.90 18.14
C TYR A 630 10.25 6.83 17.81
N PHE A 631 9.45 7.22 18.79
CA PHE A 631 8.33 8.17 18.63
C PHE A 631 8.37 9.25 19.71
N ILE A 632 8.27 10.52 19.31
CA ILE A 632 8.08 11.62 20.26
C ILE A 632 6.63 12.06 20.14
N TRP A 633 5.89 11.97 21.25
CA TRP A 633 4.50 12.40 21.26
C TRP A 633 4.40 13.90 20.98
N ASN A 634 3.79 14.22 19.83
CA ASN A 634 3.48 15.58 19.43
C ASN A 634 2.16 15.54 18.64
N PRO A 635 1.05 16.05 19.21
CA PRO A 635 -0.25 16.05 18.53
C PRO A 635 -0.22 16.70 17.14
N GLU A 636 0.61 17.73 16.93
CA GLU A 636 0.74 18.42 15.62
C GLU A 636 1.38 17.55 14.53
N ARG A 637 2.04 16.46 14.93
CA ARG A 637 2.68 15.46 14.06
C ARG A 637 1.84 14.20 13.90
N ILE A 638 0.60 14.20 14.40
CA ILE A 638 -0.35 13.11 14.21
C ILE A 638 -1.50 13.65 13.35
N THR A 639 -1.62 13.13 12.14
CA THR A 639 -2.69 13.51 11.21
C THR A 639 -3.78 12.47 11.22
N PHE A 640 -5.01 12.92 11.50
CA PHE A 640 -6.22 12.16 11.30
C PHE A 640 -7.33 13.10 10.83
N VAL A 641 -7.85 12.90 9.63
CA VAL A 641 -8.91 13.74 9.06
C VAL A 641 -10.10 12.88 8.71
N LEU A 642 -11.13 12.94 9.57
CA LEU A 642 -12.32 12.10 9.55
C LEU A 642 -12.94 12.03 8.15
N GLU A 643 -13.11 13.18 7.51
CA GLU A 643 -13.80 13.35 6.22
C GLU A 643 -13.10 12.61 5.07
N PHE A 644 -11.79 12.40 5.17
CA PHE A 644 -10.99 11.79 4.11
C PHE A 644 -10.51 10.37 4.44
N THR A 645 -10.85 9.83 5.62
CA THR A 645 -10.42 8.48 6.06
C THR A 645 -10.70 7.37 5.06
N LYS A 646 -11.76 7.51 4.24
CA LYS A 646 -12.10 6.53 3.20
C LYS A 646 -11.76 6.96 1.76
N LEU A 647 -11.65 8.26 1.51
CA LEU A 647 -11.34 8.81 0.18
C LEU A 647 -9.82 8.87 -0.09
N ALA A 648 -9.01 8.98 0.96
CA ALA A 648 -7.57 9.19 0.86
C ALA A 648 -6.87 8.17 -0.04
N THR A 649 -7.31 6.91 0.01
CA THR A 649 -6.74 5.81 -0.79
C THR A 649 -6.96 6.02 -2.29
N SER A 650 -8.20 6.17 -2.76
CA SER A 650 -8.46 6.36 -4.20
C SER A 650 -7.93 7.71 -4.70
N ALA A 651 -8.05 8.78 -3.91
CA ALA A 651 -7.53 10.09 -4.28
C ALA A 651 -6.00 10.13 -4.35
N GLY A 652 -5.33 9.48 -3.40
CA GLY A 652 -3.88 9.37 -3.36
C GLY A 652 -3.32 8.58 -4.53
N ALA A 653 -3.94 7.45 -4.88
CA ALA A 653 -3.57 6.66 -6.06
C ALA A 653 -3.79 7.45 -7.37
N CYS A 654 -4.91 8.17 -7.47
CA CYS A 654 -5.20 9.02 -8.63
C CYS A 654 -4.16 10.15 -8.80
N TYR A 655 -3.76 10.78 -7.69
CA TYR A 655 -2.75 11.82 -7.68
C TYR A 655 -1.33 11.28 -7.94
N ALA A 656 -0.99 10.12 -7.40
CA ALA A 656 0.28 9.45 -7.67
C ALA A 656 0.49 9.24 -9.18
N GLU A 657 -0.57 8.79 -9.85
CA GLU A 657 -0.55 8.58 -11.29
C GLU A 657 -0.48 9.89 -12.08
N LYS A 658 -1.14 10.96 -11.59
CA LYS A 658 -1.00 12.32 -12.14
C LYS A 658 0.45 12.78 -12.11
N LEU A 659 1.09 12.66 -10.95
CA LEU A 659 2.50 13.03 -10.76
C LEU A 659 3.42 12.21 -11.65
N ARG A 660 3.14 10.91 -11.82
CA ARG A 660 3.94 10.03 -12.68
C ARG A 660 3.86 10.42 -14.16
N ARG A 661 2.67 10.79 -14.65
CA ARG A 661 2.44 11.13 -16.07
C ARG A 661 2.82 12.56 -16.43
N LEU A 662 2.76 13.50 -15.50
CA LEU A 662 3.01 14.93 -15.74
C LEU A 662 4.42 15.40 -15.32
N ARG A 663 5.42 14.51 -15.30
CA ARG A 663 6.82 14.87 -15.00
C ARG A 663 7.41 15.74 -16.12
N PHE A 664 8.31 16.65 -15.75
CA PHE A 664 9.02 17.52 -16.68
C PHE A 664 10.48 17.72 -16.23
N ASP A 665 11.36 17.95 -17.20
CA ASP A 665 12.79 18.17 -16.98
C ASP A 665 13.03 19.44 -16.14
N PRO A 666 13.86 19.39 -15.07
CA PRO A 666 14.33 20.57 -14.36
C PRO A 666 14.86 21.69 -15.26
N GLU A 667 15.58 21.37 -16.34
CA GLU A 667 16.12 22.37 -17.28
C GLU A 667 15.01 23.12 -18.02
N ALA A 668 13.94 22.40 -18.41
CA ALA A 668 12.77 23.01 -19.05
C ALA A 668 12.01 23.98 -18.13
N SER A 669 12.26 23.92 -16.81
CA SER A 669 11.60 24.77 -15.80
C SER A 669 12.23 26.15 -15.63
N LYS A 670 13.42 26.41 -16.20
CA LYS A 670 14.18 27.66 -16.01
C LYS A 670 13.34 28.92 -16.22
N ASN A 671 12.43 28.93 -17.20
CA ASN A 671 11.56 30.07 -17.48
C ASN A 671 10.55 30.36 -16.35
N LEU A 672 10.02 29.33 -15.68
CA LEU A 672 9.13 29.50 -14.52
C LEU A 672 9.93 29.94 -13.29
N LEU A 673 11.12 29.37 -13.10
CA LEU A 673 12.02 29.74 -11.99
C LEU A 673 12.45 31.21 -12.07
N ARG A 674 12.73 31.73 -13.28
CA ARG A 674 13.01 33.17 -13.51
C ARG A 674 11.85 34.08 -13.10
N LYS A 675 10.61 33.61 -13.19
CA LYS A 675 9.41 34.32 -12.73
C LYS A 675 9.19 34.20 -11.20
N GLY A 676 10.09 33.54 -10.48
CA GLY A 676 10.02 33.39 -9.02
C GLY A 676 9.13 32.24 -8.55
N ALA A 677 8.60 31.43 -9.48
CA ALA A 677 7.80 30.26 -9.12
C ALA A 677 8.70 29.13 -8.64
N ASN A 678 8.36 28.52 -7.50
CA ASN A 678 8.97 27.24 -7.11
C ASN A 678 8.32 26.09 -7.88
N GLN A 679 9.08 25.01 -8.08
CA GLN A 679 8.62 23.77 -8.69
C GLN A 679 8.94 22.60 -7.76
N LEU A 680 8.11 21.55 -7.79
CA LEU A 680 8.28 20.35 -6.99
C LEU A 680 8.04 19.11 -7.84
N GLU A 681 9.06 18.28 -7.94
CA GLU A 681 8.96 16.92 -8.45
C GLU A 681 8.77 15.96 -7.28
N ILE A 682 7.83 15.02 -7.40
CA ILE A 682 7.69 13.91 -6.45
C ILE A 682 8.04 12.60 -7.17
N ASP A 683 9.13 11.97 -6.76
CA ASP A 683 9.63 10.77 -7.42
C ASP A 683 8.98 9.49 -6.87
N VAL A 684 7.68 9.34 -7.14
CA VAL A 684 6.87 8.22 -6.66
C VAL A 684 7.47 6.84 -7.03
N LYS A 685 8.22 6.72 -8.14
CA LYS A 685 8.86 5.46 -8.55
C LYS A 685 9.84 4.93 -7.51
N ASN A 686 10.48 5.80 -6.74
CA ASN A 686 11.47 5.42 -5.73
C ASN A 686 10.87 4.60 -4.57
N LEU A 687 9.54 4.60 -4.40
CA LEU A 687 8.85 3.70 -3.47
C LEU A 687 9.02 2.21 -3.85
N PHE A 688 9.28 1.92 -5.12
CA PHE A 688 9.38 0.55 -5.65
C PHE A 688 10.82 0.08 -5.83
N TYR A 689 11.82 0.88 -5.44
CA TYR A 689 13.23 0.51 -5.57
C TYR A 689 13.76 -0.22 -4.34
N TYR A 690 12.92 -0.49 -3.34
CA TYR A 690 13.32 -1.10 -2.08
C TYR A 690 12.35 -2.19 -1.68
N LEU A 691 12.88 -3.31 -1.16
CA LEU A 691 12.03 -4.38 -0.65
C LEU A 691 11.24 -3.94 0.58
N PRO A 692 9.93 -4.23 0.67
CA PRO A 692 9.08 -3.80 1.77
C PRO A 692 9.20 -4.67 3.04
N CYS A 693 9.67 -5.91 2.92
CA CYS A 693 9.65 -6.90 4.01
C CYS A 693 10.85 -7.85 3.91
N ASN A 694 11.06 -8.66 4.96
CA ASN A 694 12.09 -9.69 4.96
C ASN A 694 11.52 -11.01 4.40
N PHE A 695 12.37 -11.80 3.76
CA PHE A 695 12.06 -13.16 3.33
C PHE A 695 13.07 -14.14 3.91
N LYS A 696 12.56 -15.25 4.47
CA LYS A 696 13.36 -16.26 5.14
C LYS A 696 13.08 -17.66 4.60
N ARG A 697 14.13 -18.48 4.47
CA ARG A 697 14.07 -19.89 4.07
C ARG A 697 14.04 -20.77 5.32
N LYS A 698 13.14 -21.75 5.36
CA LYS A 698 13.13 -22.77 6.42
C LYS A 698 14.27 -23.77 6.22
N THR A 699 14.93 -24.16 7.31
CA THR A 699 15.96 -25.21 7.31
C THR A 699 15.50 -26.48 8.03
N GLN A 700 16.31 -27.54 7.93
CA GLN A 700 16.05 -28.81 8.62
C GLN A 700 16.04 -28.68 10.14
N THR A 701 16.84 -27.77 10.72
CA THR A 701 16.90 -27.49 12.17
C THR A 701 15.75 -26.60 12.66
N GLN A 702 14.77 -26.29 11.79
CA GLN A 702 13.74 -25.28 11.99
C GLN A 702 14.26 -23.83 12.12
N GLU A 703 15.57 -23.61 12.00
CA GLU A 703 16.14 -22.27 11.89
C GLU A 703 15.70 -21.60 10.59
N LEU A 704 15.59 -20.28 10.62
CA LEU A 704 15.16 -19.46 9.49
C LEU A 704 16.34 -18.67 8.94
N LEU A 705 16.79 -19.02 7.73
CA LEU A 705 17.88 -18.31 7.05
C LEU A 705 17.32 -17.12 6.27
N SER A 706 17.86 -15.92 6.50
CA SER A 706 17.48 -14.74 5.72
C SER A 706 17.91 -14.88 4.25
N ILE A 707 16.96 -14.60 3.35
CA ILE A 707 17.17 -14.57 1.89
C ILE A 707 17.26 -13.12 1.43
N PHE A 708 16.25 -12.33 1.79
CA PHE A 708 16.14 -10.92 1.46
C PHE A 708 15.71 -10.13 2.70
N ASN A 709 16.14 -8.86 2.78
CA ASN A 709 15.82 -7.98 3.89
C ASN A 709 14.99 -6.78 3.40
N ALA A 710 14.09 -6.26 4.22
CA ALA A 710 13.41 -5.01 3.88
C ALA A 710 14.41 -3.85 3.84
N GLY A 711 14.12 -2.88 2.99
CA GLY A 711 15.01 -1.76 2.68
C GLY A 711 16.17 -2.14 1.75
N GLN A 712 16.30 -3.41 1.36
CA GLN A 712 17.27 -3.84 0.34
C GLN A 712 16.91 -3.22 -1.01
N GLU A 713 17.88 -2.56 -1.63
CA GLU A 713 17.70 -1.87 -2.90
C GLU A 713 17.59 -2.86 -4.06
N LEU A 714 16.70 -2.54 -5.00
CA LEU A 714 16.45 -3.26 -6.23
C LEU A 714 17.12 -2.54 -7.39
N TYR A 715 17.73 -3.30 -8.30
CA TYR A 715 18.43 -2.77 -9.46
C TYR A 715 17.92 -3.38 -10.75
N GLN A 716 18.10 -2.67 -11.85
CA GLN A 716 18.00 -3.29 -13.16
C GLN A 716 19.16 -4.28 -13.33
N LEU A 717 18.88 -5.57 -13.19
CA LEU A 717 19.89 -6.62 -13.36
C LEU A 717 20.18 -6.90 -14.82
N ILE A 718 19.20 -6.69 -15.72
CA ILE A 718 19.28 -7.01 -17.14
C ILE A 718 18.81 -5.79 -17.96
N PRO A 719 19.57 -5.34 -18.98
CA PRO A 719 19.33 -4.06 -19.68
C PRO A 719 17.98 -3.94 -20.40
N TRP A 720 17.45 -5.05 -20.89
CA TRP A 720 16.20 -5.10 -21.65
C TRP A 720 14.97 -5.40 -20.79
N GLU A 721 15.15 -5.73 -19.51
CA GLU A 721 14.03 -5.92 -18.58
C GLU A 721 13.58 -4.59 -17.98
N SER A 722 12.25 -4.40 -17.89
CA SER A 722 11.60 -3.20 -17.34
C SER A 722 11.22 -3.34 -15.86
N VAL A 723 11.97 -4.14 -15.10
CA VAL A 723 11.72 -4.42 -13.68
C VAL A 723 13.01 -4.31 -12.87
N ALA A 724 12.92 -3.76 -11.66
CA ALA A 724 14.01 -3.80 -10.70
C ALA A 724 13.94 -5.10 -9.88
N LYS A 725 15.12 -5.70 -9.66
CA LYS A 725 15.31 -7.00 -9.05
C LYS A 725 16.48 -7.00 -8.08
N VAL A 726 16.51 -7.99 -7.21
CA VAL A 726 17.69 -8.33 -6.42
C VAL A 726 17.84 -9.84 -6.32
N ARG A 727 19.08 -10.30 -6.24
CA ARG A 727 19.44 -11.72 -6.30
C ARG A 727 20.30 -12.10 -5.10
N THR A 728 20.05 -13.27 -4.54
CA THR A 728 20.85 -13.85 -3.45
C THR A 728 22.17 -14.42 -3.95
N THR A 729 23.04 -14.87 -3.05
CA THR A 729 24.19 -15.72 -3.41
C THR A 729 23.74 -17.15 -3.71
N TRP A 730 24.54 -17.92 -4.46
CA TRP A 730 24.28 -19.34 -4.68
C TRP A 730 24.39 -20.14 -3.37
N GLN A 731 23.47 -21.07 -3.16
CA GLN A 731 23.39 -21.93 -1.98
C GLN A 731 23.10 -23.37 -2.38
N GLY A 732 23.34 -24.33 -1.49
CA GLY A 732 22.90 -25.71 -1.68
C GLY A 732 21.37 -25.81 -1.75
N ILE A 733 20.87 -26.64 -2.67
CA ILE A 733 19.45 -26.92 -2.78
C ILE A 733 18.95 -27.79 -1.61
N GLN A 734 17.66 -27.64 -1.26
CA GLN A 734 16.93 -28.56 -0.40
C GLN A 734 15.87 -29.28 -1.25
N LEU A 735 15.48 -30.49 -0.84
CA LEU A 735 14.35 -31.21 -1.46
C LEU A 735 13.02 -30.46 -1.36
N THR A 736 12.89 -29.56 -0.39
CA THR A 736 11.76 -28.63 -0.32
C THR A 736 12.28 -27.30 0.17
N ASN A 737 12.09 -26.25 -0.63
CA ASN A 737 12.50 -24.90 -0.27
C ASN A 737 11.25 -24.13 0.11
N ILE A 738 11.07 -23.85 1.41
CA ILE A 738 9.90 -23.15 1.93
C ILE A 738 10.30 -21.74 2.31
N ILE A 739 9.62 -20.76 1.72
CA ILE A 739 9.91 -19.33 1.87
C ILE A 739 8.79 -18.69 2.70
N TYR A 740 9.19 -18.01 3.78
CA TYR A 740 8.31 -17.23 4.63
C TYR A 740 8.59 -15.73 4.46
N ARG A 741 7.51 -14.94 4.43
CA ARG A 741 7.55 -13.49 4.63
C ARG A 741 7.56 -13.19 6.13
N GLN A 742 8.41 -12.24 6.54
CA GLN A 742 8.43 -11.70 7.90
C GLN A 742 8.60 -10.17 7.86
N ASP A 743 7.60 -9.44 8.37
CA ASP A 743 7.56 -7.98 8.23
C ASP A 743 8.46 -7.24 9.22
N TYR A 744 8.73 -7.80 10.40
CA TYR A 744 9.62 -7.24 11.44
C TYR A 744 10.20 -8.33 12.34
N GLN A 745 11.22 -7.99 13.13
CA GLN A 745 11.88 -8.88 14.10
C GLN A 745 10.82 -9.29 15.15
N ASP A 746 10.49 -10.58 15.23
CA ASP A 746 9.40 -11.18 16.03
C ASP A 746 7.98 -11.08 15.47
N GLY A 747 7.81 -10.57 14.24
CA GLY A 747 6.53 -10.63 13.54
C GLY A 747 6.16 -12.05 13.09
N GLU A 748 4.86 -12.27 12.89
CA GLU A 748 4.30 -13.53 12.40
C GLU A 748 4.93 -13.95 11.05
N LEU A 749 5.20 -15.25 10.91
CA LEU A 749 5.71 -15.83 9.68
C LEU A 749 4.55 -16.20 8.76
N ARG A 750 4.54 -15.65 7.56
CA ARG A 750 3.53 -15.96 6.54
C ARG A 750 4.16 -16.82 5.46
N LEU A 751 3.58 -17.99 5.21
CA LEU A 751 4.03 -18.84 4.09
C LEU A 751 3.84 -18.05 2.79
N TRP A 752 4.94 -17.82 2.08
CA TRP A 752 4.93 -17.02 0.86
C TRP A 752 4.92 -17.91 -0.38
N GLY A 753 5.70 -18.98 -0.36
CA GLY A 753 5.78 -19.92 -1.47
C GLY A 753 6.72 -21.08 -1.17
N SER A 754 6.68 -22.07 -2.06
CA SER A 754 7.56 -23.24 -1.99
C SER A 754 8.09 -23.64 -3.36
N PHE A 755 9.26 -24.28 -3.36
CA PHE A 755 9.79 -24.96 -4.53
C PHE A 755 10.07 -26.43 -4.21
N ASP A 756 9.47 -27.31 -5.01
CA ASP A 756 9.61 -28.77 -4.87
C ASP A 756 10.87 -29.28 -5.57
N GLY A 757 11.96 -29.32 -4.79
CA GLY A 757 13.24 -29.88 -5.23
C GLY A 757 13.21 -31.40 -5.39
N LYS A 758 12.29 -32.10 -4.73
CA LYS A 758 12.15 -33.56 -4.84
C LYS A 758 11.60 -33.93 -6.22
N THR A 759 10.52 -33.27 -6.64
CA THR A 759 9.97 -33.45 -8.00
C THR A 759 11.02 -33.11 -9.06
N LEU A 760 11.80 -32.03 -8.85
CA LEU A 760 12.92 -31.70 -9.73
C LEU A 760 13.97 -32.82 -9.80
N MET A 761 14.41 -33.35 -8.65
CA MET A 761 15.37 -34.45 -8.56
C MET A 761 14.89 -35.70 -9.30
N GLU A 762 13.63 -36.08 -9.11
CA GLU A 762 12.99 -37.21 -9.80
C GLU A 762 12.97 -37.01 -11.32
N ASN A 763 12.61 -35.80 -11.77
CA ASN A 763 12.61 -35.45 -13.19
C ASN A 763 14.01 -35.48 -13.82
N LEU A 764 15.04 -35.10 -13.06
CA LEU A 764 16.45 -35.18 -13.48
C LEU A 764 17.03 -36.59 -13.36
N ARG A 765 16.31 -37.53 -12.74
CA ARG A 765 16.75 -38.91 -12.46
C ARG A 765 18.08 -38.96 -11.70
N MET A 766 18.24 -38.06 -10.73
CA MET A 766 19.43 -37.99 -9.87
C MET A 766 19.15 -38.66 -8.53
N GLU A 767 20.17 -39.31 -7.97
CA GLU A 767 20.14 -39.78 -6.58
C GLU A 767 20.21 -38.58 -5.61
N GLU A 768 19.55 -38.69 -4.45
CA GLU A 768 19.42 -37.58 -3.49
C GLU A 768 20.77 -36.99 -3.06
N ALA A 769 21.73 -37.84 -2.69
CA ALA A 769 23.06 -37.40 -2.28
C ALA A 769 23.83 -36.69 -3.40
N GLU A 770 23.59 -37.08 -4.65
CA GLU A 770 24.17 -36.42 -5.82
C GLU A 770 23.51 -35.06 -6.07
N PHE A 771 22.18 -35.01 -6.02
CA PHE A 771 21.39 -33.81 -6.23
C PHE A 771 21.74 -32.71 -5.21
N LEU A 772 21.73 -33.04 -3.92
CA LEU A 772 22.05 -32.10 -2.84
C LEU A 772 23.51 -31.59 -2.91
N LYS A 773 24.41 -32.37 -3.51
CA LYS A 773 25.83 -32.00 -3.68
C LYS A 773 26.08 -31.14 -4.92
N LYS A 774 25.39 -31.42 -6.03
CA LYS A 774 25.70 -30.84 -7.34
C LYS A 774 24.82 -29.65 -7.72
N ILE A 775 23.56 -29.65 -7.27
CA ILE A 775 22.59 -28.62 -7.65
C ILE A 775 22.66 -27.48 -6.63
N GLN A 776 22.84 -26.28 -7.16
CA GLN A 776 22.78 -25.04 -6.41
C GLN A 776 21.49 -24.29 -6.76
N VAL A 777 21.00 -23.53 -5.79
CA VAL A 777 19.81 -22.68 -5.91
C VAL A 777 20.18 -21.25 -5.56
N GLN A 778 19.56 -20.32 -6.28
CA GLN A 778 19.63 -18.90 -6.03
C GLN A 778 18.23 -18.32 -6.24
N PHE A 779 17.84 -17.41 -5.35
CA PHE A 779 16.55 -16.71 -5.44
C PHE A 779 16.77 -15.31 -5.99
N GLU A 780 15.89 -14.92 -6.90
CA GLU A 780 15.73 -13.57 -7.42
C GLU A 780 14.31 -13.08 -7.08
N ILE A 781 14.19 -11.83 -6.65
CA ILE A 781 12.91 -11.20 -6.36
C ILE A 781 12.82 -9.84 -7.05
N ASP A 782 11.67 -9.52 -7.61
CA ASP A 782 11.39 -8.23 -8.23
C ASP A 782 10.59 -7.27 -7.32
N GLN A 783 10.41 -6.04 -7.77
CA GLN A 783 9.62 -5.00 -7.09
C GLN A 783 8.13 -5.35 -6.88
N THR A 784 7.60 -6.34 -7.63
CA THR A 784 6.24 -6.86 -7.46
C THR A 784 6.18 -8.00 -6.44
N LEU A 785 7.34 -8.37 -5.87
CA LEU A 785 7.58 -9.49 -4.96
C LEU A 785 7.43 -10.87 -5.61
N GLN A 786 7.52 -10.95 -6.94
CA GLN A 786 7.57 -12.21 -7.67
C GLN A 786 8.94 -12.85 -7.48
N PHE A 787 8.96 -14.15 -7.19
CA PHE A 787 10.19 -14.92 -7.05
C PHE A 787 10.51 -15.71 -8.32
N THR A 788 11.74 -15.59 -8.77
CA THR A 788 12.35 -16.50 -9.73
C THR A 788 13.36 -17.39 -9.00
N VAL A 789 13.26 -18.69 -9.23
CA VAL A 789 14.20 -19.69 -8.72
C VAL A 789 15.19 -20.01 -9.85
N LEU A 790 16.46 -19.72 -9.59
CA LEU A 790 17.56 -20.00 -10.50
C LEU A 790 18.29 -21.25 -10.00
N LEU A 791 18.49 -22.20 -10.89
CA LEU A 791 19.07 -23.51 -10.59
C LEU A 791 20.27 -23.74 -11.50
N CYS A 792 21.35 -24.27 -10.95
CA CYS A 792 22.55 -24.59 -11.72
C CYS A 792 23.24 -25.83 -11.18
N GLN A 793 23.85 -26.60 -12.09
CA GLN A 793 24.79 -27.65 -11.71
C GLN A 793 26.21 -27.06 -11.66
N GLY A 794 26.81 -27.00 -10.48
CA GLY A 794 28.11 -26.35 -10.27
C GLY A 794 28.03 -24.82 -10.31
N SER A 795 29.12 -24.17 -10.74
CA SER A 795 29.19 -22.70 -10.84
C SER A 795 28.52 -22.19 -12.11
N PRO A 796 27.74 -21.09 -12.07
CA PRO A 796 27.06 -20.55 -13.24
C PRO A 796 28.06 -20.07 -14.29
N HIS A 797 27.71 -20.23 -15.56
CA HIS A 797 28.40 -19.62 -16.68
C HIS A 797 27.70 -18.33 -17.10
N TYR A 798 28.43 -17.45 -17.77
CA TYR A 798 27.95 -16.12 -18.15
C TYR A 798 27.90 -15.94 -19.67
N LEU A 799 26.96 -15.12 -20.12
CA LEU A 799 26.77 -14.77 -21.52
C LEU A 799 27.39 -13.39 -21.80
N ILE A 800 28.27 -13.32 -22.80
CA ILE A 800 28.95 -12.10 -23.22
C ILE A 800 28.53 -11.76 -24.66
N ASP A 801 27.83 -10.64 -24.81
CA ASP A 801 27.29 -10.15 -26.09
C ASP A 801 27.50 -8.63 -26.26
N VAL A 802 28.59 -8.11 -25.70
CA VAL A 802 28.91 -6.68 -25.78
C VAL A 802 30.32 -6.46 -26.34
N PRO A 803 30.54 -5.39 -27.12
CA PRO A 803 31.87 -5.03 -27.58
C PRO A 803 32.74 -4.55 -26.40
N GLY A 804 34.05 -4.58 -26.60
CA GLY A 804 35.02 -4.15 -25.59
C GLY A 804 36.26 -3.52 -26.20
N ILE A 805 37.14 -3.02 -25.34
CA ILE A 805 38.44 -2.48 -25.74
C ILE A 805 39.52 -3.56 -25.56
N ASP A 806 40.43 -3.64 -26.52
CA ASP A 806 41.57 -4.56 -26.46
C ASP A 806 42.74 -3.90 -25.74
N ILE A 807 43.09 -4.39 -24.54
CA ILE A 807 44.18 -3.83 -23.76
C ILE A 807 45.55 -4.08 -24.40
N ASN A 808 45.67 -5.10 -25.28
CA ASN A 808 46.92 -5.38 -26.00
C ASN A 808 47.33 -4.24 -26.93
N SER A 809 46.38 -3.42 -27.38
CA SER A 809 46.65 -2.32 -28.31
C SER A 809 47.46 -1.17 -27.73
N VAL A 810 47.64 -1.13 -26.40
CA VAL A 810 48.24 0.02 -25.68
C VAL A 810 49.47 -0.35 -24.83
N ILE A 811 49.70 -1.63 -24.57
CA ILE A 811 50.84 -2.10 -23.76
C ILE A 811 52.09 -2.19 -24.65
N ASP A 812 53.20 -1.57 -24.22
CA ASP A 812 54.48 -1.63 -24.93
C ASP A 812 55.08 -3.05 -24.87
N PRO A 813 55.27 -3.75 -26.01
CA PRO A 813 55.86 -5.10 -26.04
C PRO A 813 57.30 -5.15 -25.50
N HIS A 814 57.99 -4.00 -25.40
CA HIS A 814 59.40 -3.91 -25.01
C HIS A 814 59.61 -3.51 -23.54
N ALA A 815 58.53 -3.32 -22.77
CA ALA A 815 58.61 -3.03 -21.34
C ALA A 815 59.07 -4.28 -20.55
N THR A 816 60.38 -4.37 -20.37
CA THR A 816 61.05 -5.42 -19.60
C THR A 816 60.69 -5.30 -18.11
N GLY A 817 59.69 -6.07 -17.69
CA GLY A 817 59.31 -6.20 -16.27
C GLY A 817 57.86 -6.64 -16.00
N SER A 818 56.95 -6.53 -16.97
CA SER A 818 55.54 -6.89 -16.78
C SER A 818 55.09 -7.93 -17.82
N ASP A 819 55.35 -9.22 -17.55
CA ASP A 819 54.79 -10.37 -18.30
C ASP A 819 53.26 -10.47 -18.08
N ILE A 820 52.50 -9.42 -18.39
CA ILE A 820 51.04 -9.39 -18.23
C ILE A 820 50.38 -10.32 -19.27
N PHE A 821 51.08 -10.64 -20.37
CA PHE A 821 50.61 -11.56 -21.41
C PHE A 821 51.65 -12.64 -21.72
N VAL A 822 51.19 -13.88 -21.91
CA VAL A 822 52.00 -15.02 -22.39
C VAL A 822 51.25 -15.65 -23.58
N ASP A 823 51.92 -15.81 -24.72
CA ASP A 823 51.35 -16.34 -25.97
C ASP A 823 50.05 -15.64 -26.44
N GLY A 824 49.98 -14.31 -26.28
CA GLY A 824 48.80 -13.52 -26.67
C GLY A 824 47.59 -13.70 -25.75
N LYS A 825 47.77 -14.32 -24.57
CA LYS A 825 46.75 -14.48 -23.53
C LYS A 825 47.16 -13.76 -22.24
N LEU A 826 46.18 -13.16 -21.57
CA LEU A 826 46.39 -12.49 -20.30
C LEU A 826 46.89 -13.49 -19.24
N LYS A 827 47.95 -13.13 -18.51
CA LYS A 827 48.45 -13.86 -17.35
C LYS A 827 47.46 -13.65 -16.20
N TRP A 828 46.85 -14.74 -15.74
CA TRP A 828 45.77 -14.74 -14.74
C TRP A 828 46.27 -14.60 -13.30
N ASN A 829 47.15 -13.64 -13.05
CA ASN A 829 47.52 -13.22 -11.70
C ASN A 829 46.74 -11.94 -11.30
N ILE A 830 45.56 -11.70 -11.86
CA ILE A 830 44.73 -10.50 -11.65
C ILE A 830 43.45 -10.88 -10.89
N ALA A 831 43.22 -10.23 -9.77
CA ALA A 831 42.23 -10.45 -8.72
C ALA A 831 41.13 -9.40 -8.63
N LEU A 832 40.15 -9.70 -7.78
CA LEU A 832 39.12 -8.79 -7.32
C LEU A 832 39.53 -8.18 -5.97
N ILE A 833 39.41 -6.85 -5.89
CA ILE A 833 39.49 -5.92 -4.73
C ILE A 833 40.11 -6.44 -3.41
N GLY A 834 41.07 -5.65 -2.90
CA GLY A 834 41.53 -5.64 -1.51
C GLY A 834 42.29 -4.34 -1.20
N ASP A 835 42.45 -3.97 0.07
CA ASP A 835 43.30 -2.86 0.53
C ASP A 835 44.78 -3.22 0.31
N TYR A 836 45.22 -3.13 -0.93
CA TYR A 836 46.62 -3.36 -1.30
C TYR A 836 47.36 -2.03 -1.25
N GLU A 837 48.10 -1.81 -0.17
CA GLU A 837 48.94 -0.60 0.03
C GLU A 837 50.09 -0.45 -1.00
N ASN A 838 50.18 -1.33 -2.01
CA ASN A 838 51.23 -1.28 -3.04
C ASN A 838 50.70 -1.61 -4.43
N LEU A 839 50.76 -0.63 -5.34
CA LEU A 839 50.46 -0.78 -6.76
C LEU A 839 51.38 -1.80 -7.44
N LYS A 840 50.79 -2.67 -8.27
CA LYS A 840 51.50 -3.71 -9.02
C LYS A 840 51.31 -3.51 -10.52
N ASP A 841 52.24 -4.05 -11.31
CA ASP A 841 52.10 -4.02 -12.76
C ASP A 841 50.95 -4.93 -13.19
N GLY A 842 49.99 -4.36 -13.91
CA GLY A 842 48.76 -5.03 -14.32
C GLY A 842 47.51 -4.63 -13.55
N ASP A 843 47.62 -3.80 -12.49
CA ASP A 843 46.44 -3.24 -11.81
C ASP A 843 45.63 -2.37 -12.77
N ILE A 844 44.31 -2.54 -12.80
CA ILE A 844 43.39 -1.77 -13.65
C ILE A 844 42.49 -0.91 -12.78
N ALA A 845 42.47 0.40 -13.02
CA ALA A 845 41.68 1.37 -12.26
C ALA A 845 40.96 2.39 -13.15
N ILE A 846 39.98 3.07 -12.55
CA ILE A 846 39.28 4.24 -13.10
C ILE A 846 39.43 5.44 -12.15
N ASN A 847 39.01 6.63 -12.60
CA ASN A 847 39.10 7.89 -11.84
C ASN A 847 40.54 8.31 -11.44
N VAL A 848 41.55 7.82 -12.15
CA VAL A 848 42.97 8.07 -11.82
C VAL A 848 43.32 9.55 -11.97
N LEU A 849 42.97 10.19 -13.09
CA LEU A 849 43.28 11.62 -13.31
C LEU A 849 42.46 12.51 -12.39
N GLU A 850 41.21 12.13 -12.12
CA GLU A 850 40.29 12.81 -11.23
C GLU A 850 40.75 12.75 -9.77
N SER A 851 41.39 11.65 -9.33
CA SER A 851 42.00 11.56 -7.99
C SER A 851 43.21 12.49 -7.84
N ALA A 852 43.99 12.67 -8.91
CA ALA A 852 45.17 13.54 -8.91
C ALA A 852 44.85 15.04 -8.84
N THR A 853 43.61 15.46 -9.15
CA THR A 853 43.19 16.88 -9.12
C THR A 853 42.59 17.34 -7.80
N VAL A 854 42.31 16.43 -6.85
CA VAL A 854 41.59 16.71 -5.58
C VAL A 854 42.52 16.64 -4.36
N ASP A 855 43.85 16.73 -4.54
CA ASP A 855 44.86 16.55 -3.48
C ASP A 855 44.72 15.22 -2.69
N GLN A 856 44.11 14.20 -3.32
CA GLN A 856 44.02 12.82 -2.80
C GLN A 856 44.52 11.84 -3.89
N PRO A 857 45.84 11.72 -4.08
CA PRO A 857 46.45 10.94 -5.16
C PRO A 857 46.12 9.43 -5.13
N ASP A 858 45.54 8.94 -4.03
CA ASP A 858 45.12 7.54 -3.84
C ASP A 858 43.60 7.31 -3.97
N ALA A 859 42.83 8.32 -4.40
CA ALA A 859 41.37 8.23 -4.53
C ALA A 859 40.88 7.57 -5.84
N TYR A 860 41.75 6.86 -6.57
CA TYR A 860 41.35 6.09 -7.75
C TYR A 860 40.52 4.85 -7.32
N HIS A 861 39.69 4.34 -8.23
CA HIS A 861 38.90 3.14 -7.96
C HIS A 861 39.52 1.95 -8.70
N LEU A 862 40.09 1.01 -7.94
CA LEU A 862 40.69 -0.21 -8.47
C LEU A 862 39.59 -1.19 -8.93
N VAL A 863 39.60 -1.54 -10.21
CA VAL A 863 38.63 -2.45 -10.84
C VAL A 863 39.13 -3.90 -10.81
N PHE A 864 40.41 -4.10 -11.12
CA PHE A 864 41.08 -5.40 -11.06
C PHE A 864 42.51 -5.21 -10.49
N ALA A 865 42.96 -6.08 -9.59
CA ALA A 865 44.20 -5.93 -8.82
C ALA A 865 45.10 -7.15 -8.96
N VAL A 866 46.39 -7.05 -9.20
CA VAL A 866 47.28 -8.22 -9.36
C VAL A 866 47.46 -8.96 -8.02
N ASP A 867 47.18 -10.27 -7.98
CA ASP A 867 47.41 -11.16 -6.84
C ASP A 867 48.48 -12.22 -7.17
N ASN A 868 49.35 -12.47 -6.20
CA ASN A 868 50.44 -13.45 -6.29
C ASN A 868 49.98 -14.87 -5.86
N SER A 869 48.74 -15.02 -5.37
CA SER A 869 48.15 -16.31 -5.02
C SER A 869 47.63 -17.03 -6.28
N GLN A 870 47.99 -18.31 -6.45
CA GLN A 870 47.67 -19.08 -7.67
C GLN A 870 46.23 -19.64 -7.73
N ASN A 871 45.35 -19.27 -6.78
CA ASN A 871 44.03 -19.90 -6.63
C ASN A 871 42.88 -18.92 -6.93
N GLN A 872 42.75 -18.50 -8.18
CA GLN A 872 41.56 -17.76 -8.64
C GLN A 872 40.64 -18.63 -9.48
N MET A 873 39.36 -18.68 -9.08
CA MET A 873 38.30 -19.21 -9.92
C MET A 873 37.99 -18.19 -11.01
N LEU A 874 38.47 -18.46 -12.22
CA LEU A 874 38.00 -17.77 -13.42
C LEU A 874 36.58 -18.24 -13.75
N GLU A 875 35.74 -17.28 -14.12
CA GLU A 875 34.38 -17.55 -14.56
C GLU A 875 34.38 -18.02 -16.03
N THR A 876 33.44 -18.89 -16.39
CA THR A 876 33.29 -19.36 -17.77
C THR A 876 32.35 -18.44 -18.54
N PHE A 877 32.79 -17.97 -19.70
CA PHE A 877 32.03 -17.09 -20.59
C PHE A 877 31.61 -17.84 -21.86
N HIS A 878 30.39 -17.56 -22.34
CA HIS A 878 29.87 -17.95 -23.64
C HIS A 878 29.70 -16.70 -24.50
N TYR A 879 30.32 -16.69 -25.68
CA TYR A 879 30.23 -15.54 -26.59
C TYR A 879 29.14 -15.79 -27.64
N LEU A 880 28.30 -14.78 -27.87
CA LEU A 880 27.37 -14.73 -28.99
C LEU A 880 28.06 -14.02 -30.17
N GLN A 881 28.73 -14.78 -31.04
CA GLN A 881 29.26 -14.26 -32.30
C GLN A 881 28.93 -15.25 -33.43
N ASP A 882 28.28 -14.75 -34.49
CA ASP A 882 28.03 -15.46 -35.76
C ASP A 882 27.45 -16.88 -35.63
N GLY A 883 26.63 -17.11 -34.60
CA GLY A 883 25.96 -18.41 -34.38
C GLY A 883 26.86 -19.53 -33.83
N THR A 884 28.15 -19.29 -33.62
CA THR A 884 29.10 -20.25 -33.02
C THR A 884 29.32 -19.95 -31.53
N LYS A 885 29.01 -20.94 -30.67
CA LYS A 885 29.25 -20.85 -29.22
C LYS A 885 30.71 -21.16 -28.90
N GLU A 886 31.58 -20.15 -28.90
CA GLU A 886 32.90 -20.28 -28.29
C GLU A 886 32.80 -20.07 -26.77
N THR A 887 33.55 -20.89 -26.03
CA THR A 887 33.69 -20.72 -24.58
C THR A 887 35.05 -20.08 -24.26
N GLY A 888 35.06 -19.19 -23.28
CA GLY A 888 36.27 -18.59 -22.74
C GLY A 888 36.23 -18.50 -21.23
N LYS A 889 37.28 -17.91 -20.66
CA LYS A 889 37.38 -17.65 -19.23
C LYS A 889 37.66 -16.19 -18.97
N GLY A 890 37.17 -15.67 -17.84
CA GLY A 890 37.41 -14.29 -17.45
C GLY A 890 37.04 -13.92 -16.02
N LEU A 891 37.19 -12.63 -15.74
CA LEU A 891 36.91 -11.99 -14.46
C LEU A 891 35.70 -11.07 -14.60
N ILE A 892 34.94 -10.91 -13.52
CA ILE A 892 33.82 -9.98 -13.40
C ILE A 892 34.10 -9.07 -12.20
N SER A 893 34.15 -7.76 -12.40
CA SER A 893 34.42 -6.77 -11.34
C SER A 893 33.30 -6.71 -10.30
N SER A 894 33.53 -5.99 -9.20
CA SER A 894 32.43 -5.44 -8.39
C SER A 894 31.68 -4.33 -9.17
N PRO A 895 30.53 -3.83 -8.66
CA PRO A 895 29.91 -2.63 -9.20
C PRO A 895 30.89 -1.45 -9.29
N LEU A 896 30.87 -0.75 -10.42
CA LEU A 896 31.61 0.48 -10.59
C LEU A 896 30.98 1.66 -9.82
N PRO A 897 31.78 2.67 -9.43
CA PRO A 897 31.28 3.96 -8.95
C PRO A 897 30.45 4.69 -10.01
N PRO A 898 29.66 5.71 -9.59
CA PRO A 898 28.87 6.55 -10.50
C PRO A 898 29.70 7.13 -11.65
N PHE A 899 29.08 7.26 -12.83
CA PHE A 899 29.74 7.84 -13.99
C PHE A 899 30.11 9.31 -13.77
N PRO A 900 31.24 9.78 -14.33
CA PRO A 900 31.56 11.20 -14.36
C PRO A 900 30.57 11.98 -15.23
N HIS A 901 30.58 13.31 -15.14
CA HIS A 901 29.65 14.19 -15.86
C HIS A 901 29.70 14.04 -17.38
N ASN A 902 30.84 13.62 -17.93
CA ASN A 902 31.00 13.35 -19.36
C ASN A 902 30.36 12.02 -19.81
N GLY A 903 29.81 11.23 -18.88
CA GLY A 903 29.16 9.95 -19.14
C GLY A 903 30.12 8.81 -19.52
N GLN A 904 31.43 8.94 -19.25
CA GLN A 904 32.42 7.93 -19.64
C GLN A 904 33.42 7.65 -18.52
N HIS A 905 33.73 6.36 -18.29
CA HIS A 905 34.82 5.95 -17.41
C HIS A 905 36.10 5.76 -18.23
N ASN A 906 37.18 6.41 -17.79
CA ASN A 906 38.53 6.24 -18.34
C ASN A 906 39.27 5.14 -17.58
N PHE A 907 39.73 4.11 -18.28
CA PHE A 907 40.45 2.98 -17.70
C PHE A 907 41.95 3.15 -17.85
N TYR A 908 42.68 2.81 -16.79
CA TYR A 908 44.13 2.88 -16.72
C TYR A 908 44.70 1.54 -16.25
N ILE A 909 45.86 1.17 -16.77
CA ILE A 909 46.66 0.05 -16.29
C ILE A 909 47.93 0.57 -15.62
N CYS A 910 48.32 -0.01 -14.49
CA CYS A 910 49.56 0.33 -13.81
C CYS A 910 50.72 -0.44 -14.46
N GLN A 911 51.82 0.26 -14.77
CA GLN A 911 53.03 -0.34 -15.31
C GLN A 911 54.29 0.35 -14.75
N THR A 912 55.35 -0.41 -14.55
CA THR A 912 56.67 0.11 -14.17
C THR A 912 57.32 0.70 -15.42
N ASP A 913 57.65 1.99 -15.35
CA ASP A 913 58.39 2.67 -16.41
C ASP A 913 59.80 2.07 -16.53
N SER A 914 60.16 1.65 -17.75
CA SER A 914 61.43 0.96 -18.02
C SER A 914 62.66 1.85 -17.79
N LEU A 915 62.50 3.18 -17.94
CA LEU A 915 63.53 4.21 -17.80
C LEU A 915 63.63 4.74 -16.36
N THR A 916 62.51 5.09 -15.74
CA THR A 916 62.50 5.71 -14.39
C THR A 916 62.37 4.71 -13.25
N LYS A 917 61.99 3.46 -13.54
CA LYS A 917 61.69 2.39 -12.55
C LYS A 917 60.57 2.75 -11.56
N THR A 918 59.76 3.76 -11.87
CA THR A 918 58.60 4.16 -11.06
C THR A 918 57.31 3.60 -11.65
N LYS A 919 56.29 3.35 -10.80
CA LYS A 919 54.94 2.99 -11.26
C LYS A 919 54.29 4.16 -11.98
N LYS A 920 53.60 3.88 -13.09
CA LYS A 920 52.87 4.86 -13.88
C LYS A 920 51.54 4.28 -14.34
N TRP A 921 50.50 5.10 -14.31
CA TRP A 921 49.21 4.79 -14.90
C TRP A 921 49.21 5.10 -16.40
N ILE A 922 48.88 4.11 -17.22
CA ILE A 922 48.77 4.22 -18.67
C ILE A 922 47.30 4.08 -19.05
N ARG A 923 46.76 5.07 -19.78
CA ARG A 923 45.36 5.05 -20.21
C ARG A 923 45.16 3.96 -21.26
N ILE A 924 44.30 2.98 -20.96
CA ILE A 924 43.94 1.88 -21.86
C ILE A 924 42.88 2.34 -22.87
N GLY A 925 41.90 3.11 -22.41
CA GLY A 925 40.76 3.49 -23.22
C GLY A 925 39.64 4.05 -22.36
N SER A 926 38.48 4.28 -22.98
CA SER A 926 37.28 4.77 -22.29
C SER A 926 36.09 3.95 -22.71
N LEU A 927 35.21 3.66 -21.77
CA LEU A 927 33.94 3.00 -22.04
C LEU A 927 32.82 3.95 -21.60
N SER A 928 31.95 4.29 -22.54
CA SER A 928 30.78 5.14 -22.30
C SER A 928 29.73 4.40 -21.50
N LYS A 929 28.95 5.15 -20.72
CA LYS A 929 27.76 4.64 -20.05
C LYS A 929 26.85 3.98 -21.10
N PRO A 930 26.58 2.68 -21.01
CA PRO A 930 25.63 2.02 -21.88
C PRO A 930 24.24 2.66 -21.78
N GLU A 931 23.55 2.78 -22.91
CA GLU A 931 22.16 3.20 -22.93
C GLU A 931 21.28 2.13 -22.28
N ILE A 932 20.44 2.56 -21.34
CA ILE A 932 19.42 1.72 -20.72
C ILE A 932 18.06 2.33 -21.02
N SER A 933 17.07 1.48 -21.30
CA SER A 933 15.71 1.89 -21.66
C SER A 933 14.82 2.19 -20.45
N THR A 934 15.33 2.07 -19.23
CA THR A 934 14.54 2.13 -18.00
C THR A 934 15.06 3.18 -17.03
N ASP A 935 14.16 3.64 -16.16
CA ASP A 935 14.47 4.62 -15.11
C ASP A 935 14.95 3.97 -13.81
N TYR A 936 15.13 2.65 -13.76
CA TYR A 936 15.53 1.97 -12.53
C TYR A 936 17.01 2.20 -12.23
N PRO A 937 17.41 2.20 -10.94
CA PRO A 937 18.82 2.20 -10.57
C PRO A 937 19.54 1.03 -11.26
N CYS A 938 20.65 1.32 -11.93
CA CYS A 938 21.46 0.33 -12.64
C CYS A 938 22.89 0.40 -12.12
N GLN A 939 23.42 -0.76 -11.75
CA GLN A 939 24.85 -0.92 -11.42
C GLN A 939 25.59 -1.34 -12.69
N TYR A 940 26.83 -0.92 -12.83
CA TYR A 940 27.65 -1.25 -13.99
C TYR A 940 28.81 -2.13 -13.59
N TYR A 941 29.05 -3.15 -14.39
CA TYR A 941 30.07 -4.16 -14.14
C TYR A 941 31.03 -4.22 -15.31
N VAL A 942 32.27 -4.61 -15.05
CA VAL A 942 33.31 -4.76 -16.07
C VAL A 942 33.73 -6.21 -16.13
N THR A 943 33.91 -6.73 -17.34
CA THR A 943 34.51 -8.06 -17.53
C THR A 943 35.83 -7.97 -18.28
N LEU A 944 36.74 -8.87 -17.95
CA LEU A 944 38.04 -9.02 -18.60
C LEU A 944 38.24 -10.49 -18.97
N ASP A 945 38.46 -10.79 -20.25
CA ASP A 945 38.65 -12.16 -20.74
C ASP A 945 40.12 -12.53 -20.99
N SER A 946 40.37 -13.81 -21.29
CA SER A 946 41.72 -14.32 -21.59
C SER A 946 42.40 -13.67 -22.77
N LYS A 947 41.65 -13.03 -23.67
CA LYS A 947 42.17 -12.34 -24.85
C LYS A 947 42.58 -10.90 -24.51
N GLY A 948 42.33 -10.43 -23.28
CA GLY A 948 42.61 -9.06 -22.84
C GLY A 948 41.53 -8.07 -23.26
N ILE A 949 40.30 -8.53 -23.53
CA ILE A 949 39.21 -7.63 -23.93
C ILE A 949 38.43 -7.18 -22.69
N LEU A 950 38.41 -5.88 -22.44
CA LEU A 950 37.69 -5.23 -21.35
C LEU A 950 36.31 -4.74 -21.83
N ARG A 951 35.24 -5.17 -21.16
CA ARG A 951 33.85 -4.90 -21.56
C ARG A 951 33.03 -4.31 -20.41
N MET A 952 32.09 -3.43 -20.74
CA MET A 952 31.17 -2.85 -19.77
C MET A 952 29.77 -3.43 -19.94
N HIS A 953 29.16 -3.83 -18.83
CA HIS A 953 27.82 -4.41 -18.79
C HIS A 953 26.90 -3.47 -18.00
N PRO A 954 25.72 -3.13 -18.55
CA PRO A 954 24.65 -2.52 -17.78
C PRO A 954 23.95 -3.62 -16.95
N GLY A 955 23.89 -3.45 -15.63
CA GLY A 955 23.37 -4.46 -14.72
C GLY A 955 24.36 -5.61 -14.47
N ALA A 956 23.87 -6.66 -13.85
CA ALA A 956 24.67 -7.86 -13.59
C ALA A 956 25.03 -8.54 -14.92
N VAL A 957 26.25 -9.10 -15.01
CA VAL A 957 26.65 -9.88 -16.18
C VAL A 957 25.65 -11.03 -16.38
N PRO A 958 24.98 -11.13 -17.55
CA PRO A 958 23.92 -12.11 -17.75
C PRO A 958 24.41 -13.55 -17.58
N TYR A 959 23.61 -14.40 -16.93
CA TYR A 959 23.88 -15.83 -16.92
C TYR A 959 23.63 -16.44 -18.29
N TRP A 960 24.31 -17.55 -18.57
CA TRP A 960 23.94 -18.42 -19.68
C TRP A 960 22.72 -19.26 -19.29
N THR A 961 21.53 -18.78 -19.67
CA THR A 961 20.24 -19.31 -19.20
C THR A 961 19.55 -20.25 -20.20
N SER A 962 18.62 -21.07 -19.67
CA SER A 962 17.69 -21.89 -20.43
C SER A 962 16.37 -22.08 -19.66
N HIS A 963 15.26 -22.25 -20.38
CA HIS A 963 13.97 -22.65 -19.81
C HIS A 963 13.68 -24.15 -19.98
N SER A 964 14.62 -24.90 -20.55
CA SER A 964 14.50 -26.37 -20.65
C SER A 964 15.14 -27.01 -19.43
N LEU A 965 14.42 -27.93 -18.80
CA LEU A 965 14.90 -28.71 -17.65
C LEU A 965 16.19 -29.48 -17.97
N GLU A 966 16.34 -29.96 -19.21
CA GLU A 966 17.49 -30.72 -19.68
C GLU A 966 18.80 -29.93 -19.58
N SER A 967 18.72 -28.60 -19.56
CA SER A 967 19.89 -27.73 -19.41
C SER A 967 20.63 -27.92 -18.09
N LEU A 968 19.95 -28.40 -17.03
CA LEU A 968 20.60 -28.70 -15.75
C LEU A 968 21.57 -29.87 -15.82
N GLN A 969 21.56 -30.66 -16.90
CA GLN A 969 22.58 -31.69 -17.16
C GLN A 969 23.88 -31.10 -17.73
N GLN A 970 23.84 -29.86 -18.24
CA GLN A 970 25.02 -29.13 -18.69
C GLN A 970 25.56 -28.26 -17.55
N PRO A 971 26.77 -28.55 -17.02
CA PRO A 971 27.38 -27.75 -15.97
C PRO A 971 27.43 -26.26 -16.34
N GLY A 972 27.06 -25.41 -15.40
CA GLY A 972 27.07 -23.97 -15.54
C GLY A 972 25.94 -23.35 -16.36
N CYS A 973 25.05 -24.12 -17.00
CA CYS A 973 23.83 -23.54 -17.54
C CYS A 973 22.83 -23.26 -16.39
N VAL A 974 22.18 -22.10 -16.44
CA VAL A 974 21.21 -21.69 -15.41
C VAL A 974 19.78 -21.94 -15.90
N TYR A 975 19.07 -22.82 -15.21
CA TYR A 975 17.65 -23.05 -15.42
C TYR A 975 16.83 -22.06 -14.59
N CYS A 976 15.89 -21.38 -15.26
CA CYS A 976 15.01 -20.39 -14.63
C CYS A 976 13.58 -20.94 -14.52
N THR A 977 13.03 -20.93 -13.30
CA THR A 977 11.63 -21.29 -13.03
C THR A 977 11.03 -20.38 -11.97
N GLU A 978 9.72 -20.46 -11.74
CA GLU A 978 9.03 -19.65 -10.73
C GLU A 978 8.91 -20.39 -9.39
N LEU A 979 8.87 -19.63 -8.30
CA LEU A 979 8.45 -20.16 -7.00
C LEU A 979 6.93 -20.34 -7.01
N GLU A 980 6.42 -21.47 -6.52
CA GLU A 980 4.98 -21.65 -6.35
C GLU A 980 4.50 -20.80 -5.17
N LEU A 981 3.90 -19.64 -5.50
CA LEU A 981 3.39 -18.70 -4.52
C LEU A 981 2.09 -19.21 -3.91
N GLN A 982 1.95 -19.06 -2.59
CA GLN A 982 0.75 -19.46 -1.88
C GLN A 982 -0.26 -18.29 -1.82
N PRO A 983 -1.57 -18.55 -2.02
CA PRO A 983 -2.60 -17.58 -1.71
C PRO A 983 -2.67 -17.36 -0.19
N ASN A 984 -3.38 -16.32 0.23
CA ASN A 984 -3.56 -16.07 1.66
C ASN A 984 -4.48 -17.13 2.29
N GLU A 985 -4.09 -17.65 3.45
CA GLU A 985 -5.00 -18.42 4.29
C GLU A 985 -6.02 -17.48 4.94
N ILE A 986 -7.28 -17.92 4.98
CA ILE A 986 -8.38 -17.19 5.59
C ILE A 986 -8.75 -17.88 6.88
N ASP A 987 -8.54 -17.19 7.99
CA ASP A 987 -8.99 -17.63 9.30
C ASP A 987 -10.52 -17.48 9.39
N ARG A 988 -11.23 -18.61 9.44
CA ARG A 988 -12.70 -18.63 9.57
C ARG A 988 -13.19 -18.04 10.89
N GLU A 989 -12.37 -18.09 11.96
CA GLU A 989 -12.73 -17.53 13.26
C GLU A 989 -12.73 -16.00 13.26
N ARG A 990 -11.97 -15.39 12.34
CA ARG A 990 -11.93 -13.94 12.08
C ARG A 990 -12.88 -13.50 10.96
N ASP A 991 -13.50 -14.42 10.23
CA ASP A 991 -14.49 -14.11 9.19
C ASP A 991 -15.93 -14.13 9.74
N PRO A 992 -16.57 -12.98 9.97
CA PRO A 992 -17.94 -12.92 10.48
C PRO A 992 -18.99 -13.52 9.54
N PHE A 993 -18.74 -13.55 8.23
CA PHE A 993 -19.74 -13.92 7.22
C PHE A 993 -19.52 -15.34 6.67
N CYS A 994 -18.72 -16.18 7.33
CA CYS A 994 -18.54 -17.58 6.94
C CYS A 994 -19.68 -18.52 7.44
N GLY A 995 -20.59 -17.98 8.27
CA GLY A 995 -21.79 -18.66 8.75
C GLY A 995 -21.63 -19.56 9.98
N VAL A 996 -20.47 -19.52 10.64
CA VAL A 996 -20.19 -20.33 11.84
C VAL A 996 -20.40 -19.58 13.16
N HIS A 997 -20.76 -18.28 13.12
CA HIS A 997 -20.85 -17.39 14.30
C HIS A 997 -22.26 -17.21 14.85
#